data_AF-A0A180FFM1-F1
#
_entry.id   AF-A0A180FFM1-F1
#
_cell.length_a   1.000
_cell.length_b   1.000
_cell.length_c   1.000
_cell.angle_alpha   90.00
_cell.angle_beta   90.00
_cell.angle_gamma   90.00
#
_symmetry.space_group_name_H-M   'P 1'
#
loop_
_entity.id
_entity.type
_entity.pdbx_description
1 polymer ?
#
loop_
_entity_poly.entity_id
_entity_poly.type
_entity_poly.pdbx_seq_one_letter_code
_entity_poly.pdbx_strand_id
1 'polypeptide(L)'
;MIGERAFEGCGSLKSIFLPPNLKSIGNSAFLNCRSSISLKIASAETIGERAFEGCGGLIMSITLPGNLKSIGDSAFFDCSSLPSLEIASADTIGARAFEGCNSLTSITLPGNLKSIGNSAFLNCRSSISLKIASAETIGARAFEGCNNLTSITLPGNLESIGKSAFLNCRSSILLEIASAKTIGERAFEGCDSLKSITFPGNLKSIGDSAFLNCRSLSDSLKIASAETIGERAFEGCGGLMSITLPKNLKSIGNSAFLNCRSLDLIKMPSAETIGKRAFEGCENLGSITLPDNLVNLGDSVFVGCLSLYLMTIRHAETIDGHWFSGSENLRSITLPENLKTIENNTFIHCKSLSSIQIPDSVETIGANAFKGCRNLQSAGLSENLKTIGRNAFADCISLLSIDIPKAETIGAGAFEGCGNLMSITLPDNLAYLGDSVFVGCLSLYSMTILHAETIDEHWFFGCDSLTSITLPDNLKIIEKNTFSYCKFLQSIDIPDLVTFIGANAFAGCEYLKSIILPENLTTIENNAFAGCKLISSINIPNSVTFIGADAFAGCDSLASFYLKWNSLAVLNRLNIYDLIFNSKKVYIPKDTEAFYGYENEESKFKGGLLVPNEYTLEVTADGNGKILSKNDILYKCKSFIPIEANANQGYKFLNWTNQHGEIISTDNFYLFNIEKNTVLKANFIINKYNTLISLGSYGGYFTDIDRVYNYNDPLTLEAFPYDNYEFYKWTLNGDSISNEAVHVATISGNTVNEFKAYFKKLKTETPPVPPIPPLPPESNLDVNNKISVGYAGENLYLTNLDNYVITVHSLDGTLITKFKNNEAEKHINLSSGIYILHAVSSENRFTTKFIVR
;
A
#
# COMPACT_ATOMS: atom_id res chain seq x y z
N MET A 1 -31.63 -75.38 -22.23
CA MET A 1 -30.97 -74.07 -22.44
C MET A 1 -31.65 -73.44 -23.64
N ILE A 2 -31.82 -72.13 -23.67
CA ILE A 2 -32.16 -71.43 -24.91
C ILE A 2 -30.82 -71.11 -25.59
N GLY A 3 -30.70 -71.43 -26.87
CA GLY A 3 -29.48 -71.17 -27.64
C GLY A 3 -29.22 -69.67 -27.84
N GLU A 4 -28.00 -69.36 -28.24
CA GLU A 4 -27.66 -68.02 -28.75
C GLU A 4 -28.55 -67.66 -29.94
N ARG A 5 -29.04 -66.41 -29.98
CA ARG A 5 -29.87 -65.83 -31.07
C ARG A 5 -31.16 -66.59 -31.43
N ALA A 6 -31.62 -67.51 -30.57
CA ALA A 6 -32.68 -68.48 -30.88
C ALA A 6 -34.03 -67.88 -31.37
N PHE A 7 -34.37 -66.67 -30.94
CA PHE A 7 -35.59 -65.93 -31.31
C PHE A 7 -35.28 -64.50 -31.76
N GLU A 8 -34.05 -64.21 -32.19
CA GLU A 8 -33.67 -62.87 -32.66
C GLU A 8 -34.62 -62.37 -33.76
N GLY A 9 -35.06 -61.12 -33.65
CA GLY A 9 -35.90 -60.47 -34.64
C GLY A 9 -37.35 -60.97 -34.71
N CYS A 10 -37.81 -61.84 -33.79
CA CYS A 10 -39.17 -62.38 -33.75
C CYS A 10 -40.25 -61.34 -33.35
N GLY A 11 -40.35 -60.21 -34.06
CA GLY A 11 -41.25 -59.09 -33.76
C GLY A 11 -42.75 -59.37 -33.92
N SER A 12 -43.16 -60.60 -34.26
CA SER A 12 -44.57 -61.04 -34.36
C SER A 12 -44.93 -62.15 -33.38
N LEU A 13 -44.05 -62.48 -32.43
CA LEU A 13 -44.27 -63.52 -31.42
C LEU A 13 -45.48 -63.15 -30.54
N LYS A 14 -46.47 -64.05 -30.39
CA LYS A 14 -47.70 -63.77 -29.61
C LYS A 14 -47.73 -64.44 -28.24
N SER A 15 -47.04 -65.57 -28.10
CA SER A 15 -46.85 -66.28 -26.84
C SER A 15 -45.60 -67.15 -26.95
N ILE A 16 -45.00 -67.45 -25.80
CA ILE A 16 -43.91 -68.44 -25.69
C ILE A 16 -44.03 -69.16 -24.35
N PHE A 17 -43.85 -70.48 -24.36
CA PHE A 17 -43.82 -71.31 -23.16
C PHE A 17 -42.39 -71.78 -22.93
N LEU A 18 -41.78 -71.35 -21.84
CA LEU A 18 -40.43 -71.77 -21.45
C LEU A 18 -40.49 -73.02 -20.56
N PRO A 19 -39.56 -73.99 -20.74
CA PRO A 19 -39.54 -75.19 -19.90
C PRO A 19 -39.17 -74.85 -18.45
N PRO A 20 -39.75 -75.55 -17.45
CA PRO A 20 -39.56 -75.20 -16.04
C PRO A 20 -38.12 -75.39 -15.54
N ASN A 21 -37.37 -76.33 -16.13
CA ASN A 21 -35.99 -76.68 -15.75
C ASN A 21 -34.95 -76.01 -16.67
N LEU A 22 -35.19 -74.77 -17.06
CA LEU A 22 -34.30 -74.03 -17.94
C LEU A 22 -33.00 -73.65 -17.21
N LYS A 23 -31.85 -74.13 -17.69
CA LYS A 23 -30.53 -73.81 -17.08
C LYS A 23 -30.01 -72.41 -17.40
N SER A 24 -30.23 -71.91 -18.61
CA SER A 24 -29.64 -70.67 -19.10
C SER A 24 -30.36 -70.13 -20.33
N ILE A 25 -30.27 -68.80 -20.51
CA ILE A 25 -30.67 -68.08 -21.72
C ILE A 25 -29.40 -67.59 -22.41
N GLY A 26 -29.18 -68.01 -23.66
CA GLY A 26 -28.00 -67.65 -24.45
C GLY A 26 -27.94 -66.17 -24.84
N ASN A 27 -26.80 -65.77 -25.39
CA ASN A 27 -26.57 -64.40 -25.85
C ASN A 27 -27.55 -64.04 -26.98
N SER A 28 -28.04 -62.80 -27.00
CA SER A 28 -28.99 -62.26 -27.99
C SER A 28 -30.25 -63.12 -28.22
N ALA A 29 -30.62 -64.01 -27.28
CA ALA A 29 -31.63 -65.05 -27.50
C ALA A 29 -33.01 -64.53 -27.93
N PHE A 30 -33.39 -63.31 -27.54
CA PHE A 30 -34.64 -62.62 -27.90
C PHE A 30 -34.39 -61.22 -28.49
N LEU A 31 -33.16 -60.90 -28.90
CA LEU A 31 -32.77 -59.57 -29.41
C LEU A 31 -33.80 -59.03 -30.43
N ASN A 32 -34.27 -57.80 -30.22
CA ASN A 32 -35.29 -57.12 -31.03
C ASN A 32 -36.68 -57.80 -31.11
N CYS A 33 -37.09 -58.61 -30.13
CA CYS A 33 -38.49 -59.08 -30.01
C CYS A 33 -39.41 -57.94 -29.55
N ARG A 34 -40.15 -57.31 -30.47
CA ARG A 34 -40.97 -56.09 -30.19
C ARG A 34 -42.46 -56.33 -29.89
N SER A 35 -42.93 -57.57 -29.87
CA SER A 35 -44.34 -57.91 -29.66
C SER A 35 -44.68 -58.13 -28.18
N SER A 36 -45.82 -57.64 -27.71
CA SER A 36 -46.20 -57.67 -26.28
C SER A 36 -46.60 -59.06 -25.77
N ILE A 37 -45.79 -59.64 -24.87
CA ILE A 37 -46.02 -60.95 -24.26
C ILE A 37 -45.52 -60.94 -22.81
N SER A 38 -46.37 -61.32 -21.85
CA SER A 38 -45.90 -61.59 -20.49
C SER A 38 -44.93 -62.78 -20.48
N LEU A 39 -43.68 -62.57 -20.05
CA LEU A 39 -42.64 -63.59 -20.05
C LEU A 39 -42.33 -64.08 -18.63
N LYS A 40 -42.55 -65.37 -18.34
CA LYS A 40 -42.22 -65.98 -17.05
C LYS A 40 -41.03 -66.93 -17.18
N ILE A 41 -39.88 -66.56 -16.60
CA ILE A 41 -38.69 -67.40 -16.55
C ILE A 41 -38.69 -68.14 -15.21
N ALA A 42 -39.18 -69.38 -15.20
CA ALA A 42 -39.34 -70.16 -13.97
C ALA A 42 -38.01 -70.63 -13.35
N SER A 43 -36.98 -70.83 -14.17
CA SER A 43 -35.61 -71.15 -13.75
C SER A 43 -34.63 -70.63 -14.80
N ALA A 44 -33.46 -70.14 -14.36
CA ALA A 44 -32.25 -69.94 -15.15
C ALA A 44 -31.11 -69.57 -14.17
N GLU A 45 -29.93 -70.16 -14.36
CA GLU A 45 -28.72 -69.74 -13.64
C GLU A 45 -28.08 -68.51 -14.29
N THR A 46 -28.26 -68.30 -15.59
CA THR A 46 -27.68 -67.15 -16.32
C THR A 46 -28.61 -66.60 -17.39
N ILE A 47 -28.54 -65.27 -17.56
CA ILE A 47 -29.09 -64.55 -18.72
C ILE A 47 -27.91 -63.97 -19.49
N GLY A 48 -27.76 -64.35 -20.77
CA GLY A 48 -26.64 -63.96 -21.61
C GLY A 48 -26.60 -62.48 -22.00
N GLU A 49 -25.49 -62.09 -22.63
CA GLU A 49 -25.29 -60.77 -23.21
C GLU A 49 -26.39 -60.44 -24.23
N ARG A 50 -26.92 -59.22 -24.21
CA ARG A 50 -27.96 -58.71 -25.14
C ARG A 50 -29.23 -59.57 -25.23
N ALA A 51 -29.46 -60.49 -24.27
CA ALA A 51 -30.46 -61.55 -24.37
C ALA A 51 -31.88 -61.05 -24.69
N PHE A 52 -32.25 -59.87 -24.20
CA PHE A 52 -33.53 -59.18 -24.43
C PHE A 52 -33.32 -57.72 -24.86
N GLU A 53 -32.22 -57.39 -25.53
CA GLU A 53 -32.02 -56.02 -26.03
C GLU A 53 -33.11 -55.62 -27.05
N GLY A 54 -33.60 -54.38 -26.96
CA GLY A 54 -34.64 -53.85 -27.86
C GLY A 54 -36.02 -54.48 -27.69
N CYS A 55 -36.24 -55.22 -26.60
CA CYS A 55 -37.49 -55.91 -26.28
C CYS A 55 -38.56 -54.99 -25.64
N GLY A 56 -38.50 -53.67 -25.89
CA GLY A 56 -39.37 -52.68 -25.24
C GLY A 56 -40.87 -52.92 -25.40
N GLY A 57 -41.32 -53.64 -26.43
CA GLY A 57 -42.73 -54.07 -26.55
C GLY A 57 -43.05 -55.36 -25.79
N LEU A 58 -42.09 -56.29 -25.71
CA LEU A 58 -42.23 -57.61 -25.07
C LEU A 58 -42.48 -57.47 -23.57
N ILE A 59 -41.64 -56.71 -22.87
CA ILE A 59 -41.51 -56.84 -21.42
C ILE A 59 -42.45 -55.90 -20.64
N MET A 60 -43.76 -56.01 -20.84
CA MET A 60 -44.73 -55.37 -19.94
C MET A 60 -44.76 -56.01 -18.54
N SER A 61 -44.37 -57.28 -18.43
CA SER A 61 -44.12 -57.96 -17.16
C SER A 61 -43.15 -59.12 -17.36
N ILE A 62 -42.08 -59.16 -16.56
CA ILE A 62 -41.15 -60.29 -16.47
C ILE A 62 -40.99 -60.74 -15.02
N THR A 63 -40.98 -62.05 -14.82
CA THR A 63 -40.52 -62.65 -13.56
C THR A 63 -39.17 -63.30 -13.82
N LEU A 64 -38.13 -62.80 -13.15
CA LEU A 64 -36.81 -63.40 -13.15
C LEU A 64 -36.75 -64.59 -12.17
N PRO A 65 -35.90 -65.60 -12.43
CA PRO A 65 -35.85 -66.80 -11.60
C PRO A 65 -35.03 -66.60 -10.33
N GLY A 66 -35.47 -67.20 -9.23
CA GLY A 66 -34.81 -67.10 -7.91
C GLY A 66 -33.44 -67.80 -7.80
N ASN A 67 -33.02 -68.56 -8.81
CA ASN A 67 -31.71 -69.25 -8.87
C ASN A 67 -30.68 -68.58 -9.80
N LEU A 68 -30.96 -67.33 -10.22
CA LEU A 68 -30.11 -66.57 -11.12
C LEU A 68 -28.79 -66.15 -10.46
N LYS A 69 -27.67 -66.41 -11.15
CA LYS A 69 -26.31 -66.06 -10.73
C LYS A 69 -25.81 -64.80 -11.43
N SER A 70 -26.13 -64.59 -12.71
CA SER A 70 -25.66 -63.42 -13.45
C SER A 70 -26.63 -62.94 -14.52
N ILE A 71 -26.66 -61.62 -14.70
CA ILE A 71 -27.29 -60.92 -15.81
C ILE A 71 -26.17 -60.35 -16.68
N GLY A 72 -26.10 -60.77 -17.94
CA GLY A 72 -25.05 -60.36 -18.87
C GLY A 72 -25.13 -58.89 -19.32
N ASP A 73 -24.09 -58.46 -20.02
CA ASP A 73 -23.99 -57.09 -20.53
C ASP A 73 -25.11 -56.80 -21.53
N SER A 74 -25.69 -55.60 -21.47
CA SER A 74 -26.81 -55.14 -22.30
C SER A 74 -28.05 -56.07 -22.29
N ALA A 75 -28.18 -57.00 -21.32
CA ALA A 75 -29.18 -58.07 -21.35
C ALA A 75 -30.64 -57.61 -21.50
N PHE A 76 -30.99 -56.41 -21.03
CA PHE A 76 -32.29 -55.75 -21.15
C PHE A 76 -32.15 -54.31 -21.68
N PHE A 77 -31.11 -54.04 -22.48
CA PHE A 77 -30.89 -52.73 -23.08
C PHE A 77 -32.12 -52.27 -23.89
N ASP A 78 -32.53 -51.01 -23.72
CA ASP A 78 -33.70 -50.41 -24.37
C ASP A 78 -35.01 -51.22 -24.20
N CYS A 79 -35.19 -51.88 -23.05
CA CYS A 79 -36.48 -52.41 -22.61
C CYS A 79 -37.39 -51.28 -22.09
N SER A 80 -37.63 -50.29 -22.95
CA SER A 80 -38.17 -48.98 -22.58
C SER A 80 -39.50 -49.00 -21.82
N SER A 81 -40.39 -49.94 -22.12
CA SER A 81 -41.72 -50.05 -21.47
C SER A 81 -41.78 -50.89 -20.19
N LEU A 82 -40.64 -51.42 -19.70
CA LEU A 82 -40.59 -52.24 -18.48
C LEU A 82 -41.03 -51.41 -17.24
N PRO A 83 -42.16 -51.72 -16.58
CA PRO A 83 -42.69 -50.85 -15.52
C PRO A 83 -42.07 -51.14 -14.15
N SER A 84 -41.71 -52.39 -13.88
CA SER A 84 -41.11 -52.83 -12.63
C SER A 84 -40.24 -54.06 -12.83
N LEU A 85 -39.26 -54.26 -11.95
CA LEU A 85 -38.34 -55.39 -11.99
C LEU A 85 -38.02 -55.93 -10.60
N GLU A 86 -38.21 -57.23 -10.39
CA GLU A 86 -37.76 -57.93 -9.19
C GLU A 86 -36.59 -58.86 -9.54
N ILE A 87 -35.41 -58.58 -9.01
CA ILE A 87 -34.23 -59.44 -9.13
C ILE A 87 -34.03 -60.15 -7.79
N ALA A 88 -34.62 -61.34 -7.63
CA ALA A 88 -34.58 -62.08 -6.36
C ALA A 88 -33.18 -62.64 -6.01
N SER A 89 -32.36 -62.96 -7.02
CA SER A 89 -30.96 -63.38 -6.87
C SER A 89 -30.15 -62.90 -8.08
N ALA A 90 -28.92 -62.44 -7.84
CA ALA A 90 -27.83 -62.33 -8.81
C ALA A 90 -26.54 -61.98 -8.08
N ASP A 91 -25.43 -62.64 -8.40
CA ASP A 91 -24.09 -62.25 -7.96
C ASP A 91 -23.61 -61.02 -8.74
N THR A 92 -23.96 -60.90 -10.03
CA THR A 92 -23.53 -59.79 -10.90
C THR A 92 -24.63 -59.27 -11.82
N ILE A 93 -24.61 -57.95 -12.05
CA ILE A 93 -25.37 -57.26 -13.10
C ILE A 93 -24.36 -56.65 -14.08
N GLY A 94 -24.43 -57.05 -15.35
CA GLY A 94 -23.52 -56.64 -16.41
C GLY A 94 -23.55 -55.16 -16.78
N ALA A 95 -22.57 -54.73 -17.57
CA ALA A 95 -22.52 -53.38 -18.09
C ALA A 95 -23.72 -53.10 -19.02
N ARG A 96 -24.30 -51.90 -18.93
CA ARG A 96 -25.47 -51.46 -19.73
C ARG A 96 -26.72 -52.35 -19.60
N ALA A 97 -26.77 -53.26 -18.62
CA ALA A 97 -27.75 -54.34 -18.56
C ALA A 97 -29.22 -53.87 -18.63
N PHE A 98 -29.54 -52.69 -18.11
CA PHE A 98 -30.86 -52.05 -18.13
C PHE A 98 -30.79 -50.59 -18.61
N GLU A 99 -29.77 -50.24 -19.40
CA GLU A 99 -29.65 -48.90 -19.98
C GLU A 99 -30.86 -48.59 -20.88
N GLY A 100 -31.49 -47.42 -20.69
CA GLY A 100 -32.67 -47.01 -21.47
C GLY A 100 -34.01 -47.61 -21.02
N CYS A 101 -34.08 -48.30 -19.87
CA CYS A 101 -35.34 -48.76 -19.25
C CYS A 101 -36.16 -47.59 -18.66
N ASN A 102 -36.60 -46.67 -19.52
CA ASN A 102 -37.16 -45.37 -19.16
C ASN A 102 -38.45 -45.43 -18.31
N SER A 103 -39.25 -46.49 -18.39
CA SER A 103 -40.49 -46.66 -17.62
C SER A 103 -40.34 -47.37 -16.26
N LEU A 104 -39.13 -47.71 -15.81
CA LEU A 104 -38.88 -48.60 -14.66
C LEU A 104 -39.21 -47.97 -13.29
N THR A 105 -40.48 -47.81 -12.94
CA THR A 105 -40.93 -47.17 -11.68
C THR A 105 -40.52 -47.88 -10.38
N SER A 106 -40.20 -49.17 -10.42
CA SER A 106 -39.78 -49.92 -9.23
C SER A 106 -38.73 -50.97 -9.58
N ILE A 107 -37.66 -51.05 -8.78
CA ILE A 107 -36.66 -52.11 -8.88
C ILE A 107 -36.26 -52.64 -7.50
N THR A 108 -36.28 -53.96 -7.35
CA THR A 108 -35.70 -54.68 -6.21
C THR A 108 -34.41 -55.34 -6.65
N LEU A 109 -33.28 -54.96 -6.03
CA LEU A 109 -31.97 -55.57 -6.25
C LEU A 109 -31.72 -56.72 -5.25
N PRO A 110 -30.92 -57.73 -5.62
CA PRO A 110 -30.76 -58.93 -4.81
C PRO A 110 -29.79 -58.73 -3.64
N GLY A 111 -30.01 -59.47 -2.56
CA GLY A 111 -29.18 -59.40 -1.34
C GLY A 111 -27.78 -60.02 -1.47
N ASN A 112 -27.52 -60.85 -2.48
CA ASN A 112 -26.24 -61.51 -2.75
C ASN A 112 -25.36 -60.79 -3.80
N LEU A 113 -25.76 -59.60 -4.24
CA LEU A 113 -25.07 -58.88 -5.30
C LEU A 113 -23.65 -58.47 -4.91
N LYS A 114 -22.68 -58.77 -5.78
CA LYS A 114 -21.26 -58.43 -5.63
C LYS A 114 -20.90 -57.19 -6.45
N SER A 115 -21.42 -57.07 -7.68
CA SER A 115 -21.08 -55.94 -8.55
C SER A 115 -22.23 -55.48 -9.45
N ILE A 116 -22.28 -54.16 -9.66
CA ILE A 116 -23.10 -53.49 -10.65
C ILE A 116 -22.18 -52.93 -11.74
N GLY A 117 -22.36 -53.37 -12.98
CA GLY A 117 -21.53 -52.99 -14.12
C GLY A 117 -21.66 -51.52 -14.53
N ASN A 118 -20.75 -51.10 -15.41
CA ASN A 118 -20.74 -49.74 -15.96
C ASN A 118 -22.03 -49.45 -16.73
N SER A 119 -22.62 -48.26 -16.54
CA SER A 119 -23.89 -47.84 -17.15
C SER A 119 -25.09 -48.78 -16.94
N ALA A 120 -25.05 -49.70 -15.95
CA ALA A 120 -26.05 -50.76 -15.80
C ALA A 120 -27.51 -50.29 -15.76
N PHE A 121 -27.79 -49.10 -15.25
CA PHE A 121 -29.10 -48.45 -15.18
C PHE A 121 -29.06 -47.01 -15.73
N LEU A 122 -28.17 -46.73 -16.68
CA LEU A 122 -28.04 -45.41 -17.32
C LEU A 122 -29.37 -44.98 -17.97
N ASN A 123 -29.83 -43.76 -17.67
CA ASN A 123 -31.11 -43.18 -18.10
C ASN A 123 -32.38 -43.93 -17.63
N CYS A 124 -32.37 -44.62 -16.49
CA CYS A 124 -33.61 -45.07 -15.82
C CYS A 124 -34.36 -43.88 -15.18
N ARG A 125 -35.13 -43.14 -15.98
CA ARG A 125 -35.72 -41.81 -15.65
C ARG A 125 -36.96 -41.81 -14.75
N SER A 126 -37.15 -42.87 -13.97
CA SER A 126 -38.39 -43.21 -13.26
C SER A 126 -38.26 -42.99 -11.74
N SER A 127 -39.39 -42.91 -11.03
CA SER A 127 -39.44 -42.55 -9.60
C SER A 127 -39.04 -43.73 -8.68
N ILE A 128 -37.76 -44.09 -8.71
CA ILE A 128 -37.21 -45.24 -7.99
C ILE A 128 -36.79 -44.84 -6.57
N SER A 129 -37.17 -45.63 -5.56
CA SER A 129 -36.46 -45.70 -4.28
C SER A 129 -35.44 -46.83 -4.39
N LEU A 130 -34.14 -46.52 -4.43
CA LEU A 130 -33.10 -47.50 -4.74
C LEU A 130 -32.42 -48.03 -3.47
N LYS A 131 -32.72 -49.27 -3.09
CA LYS A 131 -32.03 -49.97 -2.00
C LYS A 131 -31.01 -50.96 -2.56
N ILE A 132 -29.73 -50.63 -2.47
CA ILE A 132 -28.64 -51.56 -2.77
C ILE A 132 -28.26 -52.26 -1.46
N ALA A 133 -28.71 -53.51 -1.27
CA ALA A 133 -28.51 -54.24 -0.02
C ALA A 133 -27.10 -54.84 0.13
N SER A 134 -26.48 -55.23 -0.98
CA SER A 134 -25.08 -55.65 -1.09
C SER A 134 -24.53 -55.17 -2.43
N ALA A 135 -23.26 -54.75 -2.46
CA ALA A 135 -22.40 -54.64 -3.64
C ALA A 135 -21.01 -54.22 -3.17
N GLU A 136 -19.96 -54.91 -3.61
CA GLU A 136 -18.56 -54.50 -3.42
C GLU A 136 -18.20 -53.35 -4.37
N THR A 137 -18.82 -53.28 -5.56
CA THR A 137 -18.51 -52.27 -6.57
C THR A 137 -19.76 -51.74 -7.28
N ILE A 138 -19.77 -50.43 -7.53
CA ILE A 138 -20.75 -49.75 -8.40
C ILE A 138 -19.97 -49.12 -9.56
N GLY A 139 -20.23 -49.59 -10.77
CA GLY A 139 -19.52 -49.20 -11.99
C GLY A 139 -19.68 -47.72 -12.36
N ALA A 140 -18.83 -47.28 -13.28
CA ALA A 140 -18.90 -45.93 -13.82
C ALA A 140 -20.25 -45.70 -14.53
N ARG A 141 -20.86 -44.53 -14.33
CA ARG A 141 -22.16 -44.13 -14.93
C ARG A 141 -23.34 -45.04 -14.57
N ALA A 142 -23.20 -45.94 -13.59
CA ALA A 142 -24.15 -47.03 -13.33
C ALA A 142 -25.61 -46.57 -13.16
N PHE A 143 -25.86 -45.41 -12.59
CA PHE A 143 -27.17 -44.79 -12.39
C PHE A 143 -27.21 -43.33 -12.89
N GLU A 144 -26.36 -42.97 -13.85
CA GLU A 144 -26.37 -41.62 -14.43
C GLU A 144 -27.73 -41.32 -15.10
N GLY A 145 -28.22 -40.09 -14.93
CA GLY A 145 -29.49 -39.65 -15.53
C GLY A 145 -30.75 -40.23 -14.88
N CYS A 146 -30.62 -40.92 -13.73
CA CYS A 146 -31.74 -41.40 -12.92
C CYS A 146 -32.37 -40.25 -12.11
N ASN A 147 -32.83 -39.22 -12.83
CA ASN A 147 -33.16 -37.89 -12.29
C ASN A 147 -34.29 -37.88 -11.25
N ASN A 148 -35.10 -38.94 -11.17
CA ASN A 148 -36.28 -39.07 -10.30
C ASN A 148 -36.06 -40.00 -9.08
N LEU A 149 -34.81 -40.37 -8.76
CA LEU A 149 -34.45 -41.20 -7.60
C LEU A 149 -34.80 -40.53 -6.26
N THR A 150 -35.89 -40.96 -5.60
CA THR A 150 -36.40 -40.31 -4.37
C THR A 150 -35.56 -40.57 -3.12
N SER A 151 -34.83 -41.68 -3.10
CA SER A 151 -33.91 -42.06 -2.04
C SER A 151 -32.93 -43.10 -2.56
N ILE A 152 -31.73 -43.13 -1.98
CA ILE A 152 -30.75 -44.17 -2.22
C ILE A 152 -30.13 -44.65 -0.91
N THR A 153 -30.04 -45.97 -0.75
CA THR A 153 -29.26 -46.61 0.32
C THR A 153 -28.15 -47.42 -0.32
N LEU A 154 -26.90 -47.10 0.02
CA LEU A 154 -25.71 -47.82 -0.42
C LEU A 154 -25.36 -48.95 0.58
N PRO A 155 -24.68 -50.02 0.14
CA PRO A 155 -24.47 -51.19 0.97
C PRO A 155 -23.24 -51.07 1.88
N GLY A 156 -23.28 -51.79 3.01
CA GLY A 156 -22.21 -51.79 4.01
C GLY A 156 -20.89 -52.45 3.58
N ASN A 157 -20.87 -53.20 2.47
CA ASN A 157 -19.68 -53.84 1.89
C ASN A 157 -19.09 -53.10 0.67
N LEU A 158 -19.54 -51.88 0.39
CA LEU A 158 -19.09 -51.12 -0.78
C LEU A 158 -17.61 -50.74 -0.69
N GLU A 159 -16.79 -51.19 -1.63
CA GLU A 159 -15.39 -50.80 -1.72
C GLU A 159 -15.18 -49.51 -2.52
N SER A 160 -15.94 -49.32 -3.61
CA SER A 160 -15.73 -48.19 -4.53
C SER A 160 -17.00 -47.75 -5.28
N ILE A 161 -17.08 -46.44 -5.53
CA ILE A 161 -18.09 -45.79 -6.38
C ILE A 161 -17.40 -45.28 -7.64
N GLY A 162 -17.80 -45.78 -8.80
CA GLY A 162 -17.20 -45.43 -10.09
C GLY A 162 -17.46 -43.98 -10.54
N LYS A 163 -16.68 -43.54 -11.54
CA LYS A 163 -16.82 -42.22 -12.18
C LYS A 163 -18.27 -41.98 -12.65
N SER A 164 -18.83 -40.84 -12.29
CA SER A 164 -20.21 -40.43 -12.66
C SER A 164 -21.32 -41.41 -12.27
N ALA A 165 -21.10 -42.31 -11.29
CA ALA A 165 -22.05 -43.36 -10.93
C ALA A 165 -23.49 -42.88 -10.66
N PHE A 166 -23.68 -41.68 -10.11
CA PHE A 166 -24.96 -41.04 -9.79
C PHE A 166 -25.05 -39.60 -10.35
N LEU A 167 -24.39 -39.35 -11.49
CA LEU A 167 -24.42 -38.05 -12.17
C LEU A 167 -25.87 -37.66 -12.55
N ASN A 168 -26.29 -36.46 -12.15
CA ASN A 168 -27.63 -35.89 -12.29
C ASN A 168 -28.76 -36.61 -11.51
N CYS A 169 -28.46 -37.36 -10.45
CA CYS A 169 -29.47 -37.98 -9.58
C CYS A 169 -30.15 -36.95 -8.64
N ARG A 170 -31.02 -36.11 -9.22
CA ARG A 170 -31.56 -34.88 -8.62
C ARG A 170 -32.44 -35.01 -7.37
N SER A 171 -32.72 -36.19 -6.80
CA SER A 171 -33.86 -36.37 -5.89
C SER A 171 -33.58 -37.12 -4.56
N SER A 172 -32.33 -37.44 -4.20
CA SER A 172 -32.06 -38.05 -2.88
C SER A 172 -32.11 -37.02 -1.76
N ILE A 173 -32.71 -37.37 -0.61
CA ILE A 173 -32.78 -36.52 0.59
C ILE A 173 -31.58 -36.77 1.54
N LEU A 174 -31.13 -38.02 1.65
CA LEU A 174 -30.09 -38.49 2.59
C LEU A 174 -29.23 -39.53 1.87
N LEU A 175 -27.90 -39.41 1.98
CA LEU A 175 -26.96 -40.39 1.44
C LEU A 175 -26.02 -40.91 2.55
N GLU A 176 -26.13 -42.19 2.86
CA GLU A 176 -25.19 -42.87 3.76
C GLU A 176 -24.16 -43.66 2.93
N ILE A 177 -22.88 -43.26 3.01
CA ILE A 177 -21.77 -43.99 2.41
C ILE A 177 -21.07 -44.73 3.55
N ALA A 178 -21.45 -45.99 3.80
CA ALA A 178 -21.05 -46.71 5.00
C ALA A 178 -19.58 -47.23 5.01
N SER A 179 -18.96 -47.51 3.86
CA SER A 179 -17.65 -48.18 3.81
C SER A 179 -16.76 -47.93 2.58
N ALA A 180 -17.20 -47.10 1.62
CA ALA A 180 -16.46 -46.87 0.38
C ALA A 180 -15.06 -46.27 0.61
N LYS A 181 -14.04 -46.95 0.08
CA LYS A 181 -12.63 -46.51 0.16
C LYS A 181 -12.36 -45.31 -0.74
N THR A 182 -13.11 -45.14 -1.83
CA THR A 182 -12.93 -44.04 -2.81
C THR A 182 -14.26 -43.61 -3.41
N ILE A 183 -14.45 -42.29 -3.57
CA ILE A 183 -15.56 -41.70 -4.33
C ILE A 183 -15.00 -41.18 -5.66
N GLY A 184 -15.51 -41.71 -6.78
CA GLY A 184 -15.02 -41.40 -8.12
C GLY A 184 -15.28 -39.96 -8.58
N GLU A 185 -14.58 -39.56 -9.63
CA GLU A 185 -14.79 -38.30 -10.35
C GLU A 185 -16.28 -38.13 -10.74
N ARG A 186 -16.85 -36.94 -10.53
CA ARG A 186 -18.23 -36.56 -10.88
C ARG A 186 -19.31 -37.49 -10.31
N ALA A 187 -19.00 -38.31 -9.29
CA ALA A 187 -19.83 -39.42 -8.84
C ALA A 187 -21.27 -39.03 -8.44
N PHE A 188 -21.46 -37.85 -7.85
CA PHE A 188 -22.74 -37.28 -7.40
C PHE A 188 -22.98 -35.86 -7.93
N GLU A 189 -22.30 -35.46 -9.01
CA GLU A 189 -22.52 -34.13 -9.61
C GLU A 189 -24.00 -33.94 -10.01
N GLY A 190 -24.55 -32.75 -9.76
CA GLY A 190 -25.93 -32.41 -10.09
C GLY A 190 -26.98 -33.16 -9.26
N CYS A 191 -26.59 -33.68 -8.10
CA CYS A 191 -27.54 -34.19 -7.09
C CYS A 191 -28.15 -33.01 -6.31
N ASP A 192 -28.81 -32.08 -7.02
CA ASP A 192 -29.25 -30.77 -6.51
C ASP A 192 -30.10 -30.84 -5.23
N SER A 193 -30.84 -31.93 -4.97
CA SER A 193 -31.66 -32.12 -3.75
C SER A 193 -30.96 -32.81 -2.58
N LEU A 194 -29.72 -33.29 -2.73
CA LEU A 194 -28.96 -33.96 -1.67
C LEU A 194 -28.78 -33.01 -0.49
N LYS A 195 -29.45 -33.28 0.64
CA LYS A 195 -29.38 -32.41 1.83
C LYS A 195 -28.23 -32.74 2.76
N SER A 196 -27.93 -34.03 2.88
CA SER A 196 -26.98 -34.55 3.86
C SER A 196 -26.25 -35.79 3.37
N ILE A 197 -25.00 -35.94 3.81
CA ILE A 197 -24.13 -37.05 3.48
C ILE A 197 -23.29 -37.48 4.68
N THR A 198 -23.25 -38.79 4.94
CA THR A 198 -22.33 -39.40 5.91
C THR A 198 -21.18 -40.05 5.14
N PHE A 199 -19.96 -39.56 5.37
CA PHE A 199 -18.73 -40.14 4.82
C PHE A 199 -18.20 -41.28 5.71
N PRO A 200 -17.59 -42.34 5.14
CA PRO A 200 -17.08 -43.45 5.92
C PRO A 200 -15.70 -43.16 6.51
N GLY A 201 -15.37 -43.79 7.64
CA GLY A 201 -14.12 -43.58 8.37
C GLY A 201 -12.86 -44.24 7.76
N ASN A 202 -12.99 -44.87 6.60
CA ASN A 202 -11.91 -45.50 5.83
C ASN A 202 -11.74 -44.91 4.41
N LEU A 203 -12.42 -43.79 4.13
CA LEU A 203 -12.31 -43.07 2.85
C LEU A 203 -10.88 -42.57 2.63
N LYS A 204 -10.30 -42.88 1.48
CA LYS A 204 -8.96 -42.46 1.06
C LYS A 204 -8.98 -41.16 0.26
N SER A 205 -9.96 -40.98 -0.64
CA SER A 205 -10.02 -39.82 -1.52
C SER A 205 -11.43 -39.51 -2.01
N ILE A 206 -11.67 -38.22 -2.27
CA ILE A 206 -12.83 -37.69 -2.98
C ILE A 206 -12.35 -37.22 -4.34
N GLY A 207 -12.86 -37.79 -5.43
CA GLY A 207 -12.47 -37.44 -6.80
C GLY A 207 -12.95 -36.08 -7.28
N ASP A 208 -12.44 -35.66 -8.43
CA ASP A 208 -12.72 -34.34 -9.00
C ASP A 208 -14.21 -34.18 -9.35
N SER A 209 -14.78 -33.01 -9.06
CA SER A 209 -16.20 -32.68 -9.23
C SER A 209 -17.19 -33.65 -8.57
N ALA A 210 -16.76 -34.46 -7.59
CA ALA A 210 -17.58 -35.55 -7.02
C ALA A 210 -18.96 -35.12 -6.51
N PHE A 211 -19.10 -33.90 -5.97
CA PHE A 211 -20.34 -33.28 -5.49
C PHE A 211 -20.60 -31.91 -6.14
N LEU A 212 -20.08 -31.69 -7.35
CA LEU A 212 -20.27 -30.44 -8.09
C LEU A 212 -21.77 -30.13 -8.26
N ASN A 213 -22.18 -28.90 -7.90
CA ASN A 213 -23.58 -28.43 -7.89
C ASN A 213 -24.55 -29.18 -6.96
N CYS A 214 -24.10 -29.84 -5.88
CA CYS A 214 -25.00 -30.35 -4.82
C CYS A 214 -25.61 -29.22 -3.98
N ARG A 215 -26.47 -28.39 -4.59
CA ARG A 215 -26.90 -27.09 -4.06
C ARG A 215 -27.68 -27.14 -2.74
N SER A 216 -28.48 -28.18 -2.52
CA SER A 216 -29.25 -28.34 -1.27
C SER A 216 -28.46 -28.92 -0.11
N LEU A 217 -27.17 -29.22 -0.28
CA LEU A 217 -26.32 -29.85 0.73
C LEU A 217 -26.08 -28.89 1.89
N SER A 218 -26.97 -28.91 2.88
CA SER A 218 -27.06 -27.91 3.95
C SER A 218 -26.39 -28.31 5.26
N ASP A 219 -26.16 -29.60 5.45
CA ASP A 219 -25.67 -30.12 6.72
C ASP A 219 -24.21 -29.75 7.02
N SER A 220 -23.86 -29.77 8.30
CA SER A 220 -22.46 -29.67 8.74
C SER A 220 -21.71 -30.95 8.39
N LEU A 221 -20.81 -30.90 7.40
CA LEU A 221 -20.12 -32.07 6.89
C LEU A 221 -18.90 -32.43 7.72
N LYS A 222 -18.69 -33.74 7.91
CA LYS A 222 -17.51 -34.29 8.57
C LYS A 222 -16.86 -35.34 7.68
N ILE A 223 -15.71 -35.01 7.12
CA ILE A 223 -14.86 -35.97 6.40
C ILE A 223 -13.87 -36.52 7.44
N ALA A 224 -14.17 -37.70 7.98
CA ALA A 224 -13.38 -38.30 9.06
C ALA A 224 -11.99 -38.79 8.60
N SER A 225 -11.89 -39.22 7.35
CA SER A 225 -10.67 -39.64 6.68
C SER A 225 -10.71 -39.23 5.20
N ALA A 226 -9.61 -38.68 4.70
CA ALA A 226 -9.26 -38.57 3.28
C ALA A 226 -7.84 -38.01 3.21
N GLU A 227 -7.03 -38.51 2.28
CA GLU A 227 -5.73 -37.91 1.95
C GLU A 227 -5.89 -36.76 0.95
N THR A 228 -6.89 -36.83 0.07
CA THR A 228 -7.13 -35.82 -0.98
C THR A 228 -8.61 -35.49 -1.18
N ILE A 229 -8.86 -34.20 -1.48
CA ILE A 229 -10.13 -33.69 -2.01
C ILE A 229 -9.84 -33.14 -3.41
N GLY A 230 -10.53 -33.66 -4.42
CA GLY A 230 -10.29 -33.35 -5.83
C GLY A 230 -10.63 -31.92 -6.27
N GLU A 231 -10.25 -31.60 -7.50
CA GLU A 231 -10.60 -30.35 -8.17
C GLU A 231 -12.12 -30.19 -8.28
N ARG A 232 -12.66 -29.01 -7.96
CA ARG A 232 -14.10 -28.67 -8.04
C ARG A 232 -15.01 -29.60 -7.22
N ALA A 233 -14.47 -30.38 -6.27
CA ALA A 233 -15.15 -31.50 -5.62
C ALA A 233 -16.49 -31.15 -4.95
N PHE A 234 -16.62 -29.95 -4.38
CA PHE A 234 -17.83 -29.41 -3.76
C PHE A 234 -18.23 -28.05 -4.35
N GLU A 235 -17.76 -27.68 -5.54
CA GLU A 235 -18.11 -26.39 -6.15
C GLU A 235 -19.63 -26.25 -6.30
N GLY A 236 -20.16 -25.07 -5.99
CA GLY A 236 -21.59 -24.78 -6.10
C GLY A 236 -22.47 -25.53 -5.09
N CYS A 237 -21.90 -26.14 -4.03
CA CYS A 237 -22.63 -26.59 -2.85
C CYS A 237 -23.13 -25.40 -2.02
N GLY A 238 -23.98 -24.56 -2.61
CA GLY A 238 -24.35 -23.25 -2.08
C GLY A 238 -25.05 -23.28 -0.71
N GLY A 239 -25.65 -24.40 -0.31
CA GLY A 239 -26.25 -24.60 1.01
C GLY A 239 -25.25 -24.98 2.12
N LEU A 240 -24.02 -25.40 1.79
CA LEU A 240 -23.10 -26.02 2.74
C LEU A 240 -22.72 -25.04 3.87
N MET A 241 -23.19 -25.31 5.09
CA MET A 241 -23.00 -24.40 6.22
C MET A 241 -21.61 -24.53 6.86
N SER A 242 -21.16 -25.76 7.20
CA SER A 242 -19.83 -25.95 7.80
C SER A 242 -19.18 -27.25 7.35
N ILE A 243 -17.84 -27.30 7.43
CA ILE A 243 -17.08 -28.52 7.14
C ILE A 243 -15.95 -28.77 8.14
N THR A 244 -15.80 -30.02 8.55
CA THR A 244 -14.63 -30.53 9.29
C THR A 244 -13.84 -31.47 8.39
N LEU A 245 -12.60 -31.06 8.11
CA LEU A 245 -11.65 -31.78 7.26
C LEU A 245 -10.78 -32.76 8.08
N PRO A 246 -10.22 -33.81 7.46
CA PRO A 246 -9.53 -34.88 8.17
C PRO A 246 -8.10 -34.48 8.58
N LYS A 247 -7.59 -35.10 9.66
CA LYS A 247 -6.23 -34.85 10.19
C LYS A 247 -5.10 -35.35 9.29
N ASN A 248 -5.40 -36.26 8.35
CA ASN A 248 -4.44 -36.81 7.39
C ASN A 248 -4.61 -36.23 5.98
N LEU A 249 -5.32 -35.10 5.84
CA LEU A 249 -5.49 -34.42 4.56
C LEU A 249 -4.16 -33.85 4.09
N LYS A 250 -3.74 -34.23 2.88
CA LYS A 250 -2.56 -33.72 2.18
C LYS A 250 -2.94 -32.58 1.24
N SER A 251 -3.98 -32.74 0.43
CA SER A 251 -4.32 -31.75 -0.60
C SER A 251 -5.81 -31.45 -0.76
N ILE A 252 -6.12 -30.17 -0.96
CA ILE A 252 -7.39 -29.66 -1.48
C ILE A 252 -7.16 -29.19 -2.91
N GLY A 253 -7.93 -29.69 -3.88
CA GLY A 253 -7.81 -29.36 -5.30
C GLY A 253 -8.24 -27.94 -5.66
N ASN A 254 -7.98 -27.54 -6.91
CA ASN A 254 -8.42 -26.23 -7.42
C ASN A 254 -9.94 -26.09 -7.33
N SER A 255 -10.44 -24.90 -6.98
CA SER A 255 -11.88 -24.60 -6.89
C SER A 255 -12.71 -25.58 -6.05
N ALA A 256 -12.09 -26.34 -5.13
CA ALA A 256 -12.74 -27.46 -4.44
C ALA A 256 -14.02 -27.08 -3.69
N PHE A 257 -14.12 -25.85 -3.17
CA PHE A 257 -15.30 -25.28 -2.50
C PHE A 257 -15.75 -23.95 -3.13
N LEU A 258 -15.43 -23.72 -4.42
CA LEU A 258 -15.82 -22.53 -5.16
C LEU A 258 -17.35 -22.30 -5.09
N ASN A 259 -17.79 -21.10 -4.73
CA ASN A 259 -19.20 -20.73 -4.56
C ASN A 259 -19.99 -21.55 -3.52
N CYS A 260 -19.33 -22.11 -2.49
CA CYS A 260 -19.98 -22.59 -1.27
C CYS A 260 -20.45 -21.41 -0.40
N ARG A 261 -21.41 -20.62 -0.90
CA ARG A 261 -21.78 -19.30 -0.34
C ARG A 261 -22.22 -19.32 1.13
N SER A 262 -22.91 -20.38 1.57
CA SER A 262 -23.36 -20.51 2.96
C SER A 262 -22.27 -20.92 3.95
N LEU A 263 -21.05 -21.22 3.48
CA LEU A 263 -19.98 -21.82 4.30
C LEU A 263 -19.44 -20.82 5.31
N ASP A 264 -19.84 -20.97 6.58
CA ASP A 264 -19.46 -20.09 7.69
C ASP A 264 -18.20 -20.54 8.44
N LEU A 265 -17.94 -21.85 8.47
CA LEU A 265 -16.92 -22.47 9.32
C LEU A 265 -16.21 -23.64 8.62
N ILE A 266 -14.89 -23.50 8.50
CA ILE A 266 -13.99 -24.54 8.01
C ILE A 266 -13.04 -24.95 9.14
N LYS A 267 -13.09 -26.22 9.57
CA LYS A 267 -12.11 -26.80 10.50
C LYS A 267 -11.09 -27.61 9.70
N MET A 268 -9.90 -27.02 9.48
CA MET A 268 -8.82 -27.58 8.67
C MET A 268 -7.59 -27.89 9.55
N PRO A 269 -7.47 -29.10 10.12
CA PRO A 269 -6.36 -29.45 11.00
C PRO A 269 -5.07 -29.83 10.26
N SER A 270 -5.13 -30.11 8.96
CA SER A 270 -4.01 -30.43 8.09
C SER A 270 -4.37 -30.09 6.64
N ALA A 271 -3.42 -29.57 5.88
CA ALA A 271 -3.37 -29.58 4.42
C ALA A 271 -1.97 -29.10 3.99
N GLU A 272 -1.21 -29.93 3.29
CA GLU A 272 0.09 -29.56 2.71
C GLU A 272 -0.09 -28.64 1.48
N THR A 273 -1.20 -28.78 0.76
CA THR A 273 -1.50 -28.00 -0.44
C THR A 273 -2.98 -27.63 -0.53
N ILE A 274 -3.26 -26.37 -0.84
CA ILE A 274 -4.61 -25.85 -1.13
C ILE A 274 -4.57 -25.22 -2.53
N GLY A 275 -5.36 -25.75 -3.46
CA GLY A 275 -5.35 -25.37 -4.87
C GLY A 275 -5.93 -23.97 -5.16
N LYS A 276 -5.75 -23.50 -6.40
CA LYS A 276 -6.19 -22.16 -6.82
C LYS A 276 -7.70 -22.01 -6.66
N ARG A 277 -8.17 -20.84 -6.19
CA ARG A 277 -9.60 -20.49 -6.03
C ARG A 277 -10.37 -21.44 -5.09
N ALA A 278 -9.69 -22.19 -4.21
CA ALA A 278 -10.30 -23.30 -3.47
C ALA A 278 -11.51 -22.90 -2.60
N PHE A 279 -11.56 -21.67 -2.06
CA PHE A 279 -12.67 -21.15 -1.26
C PHE A 279 -13.23 -19.83 -1.82
N GLU A 280 -13.01 -19.55 -3.11
CA GLU A 280 -13.53 -18.34 -3.76
C GLU A 280 -15.07 -18.34 -3.71
N GLY A 281 -15.68 -17.19 -3.43
CA GLY A 281 -17.14 -17.06 -3.32
C GLY A 281 -17.74 -17.77 -2.10
N CYS A 282 -16.94 -18.14 -1.09
CA CYS A 282 -17.45 -18.50 0.25
C CYS A 282 -17.87 -17.23 1.01
N GLU A 283 -18.97 -16.61 0.55
CA GLU A 283 -19.45 -15.29 0.99
C GLU A 283 -19.67 -15.17 2.52
N ASN A 284 -20.14 -16.24 3.17
CA ASN A 284 -20.39 -16.27 4.63
C ASN A 284 -19.15 -16.62 5.50
N LEU A 285 -17.99 -16.95 4.92
CA LEU A 285 -16.84 -17.43 5.70
C LEU A 285 -16.29 -16.31 6.59
N GLY A 286 -16.58 -16.37 7.89
CA GLY A 286 -16.27 -15.29 8.84
C GLY A 286 -14.81 -15.28 9.29
N SER A 287 -14.24 -16.45 9.57
CA SER A 287 -12.83 -16.59 9.96
C SER A 287 -12.28 -17.95 9.57
N ILE A 288 -10.97 -18.01 9.34
CA ILE A 288 -10.26 -19.26 9.06
C ILE A 288 -8.83 -19.22 9.61
N THR A 289 -8.39 -20.35 10.14
CA THR A 289 -6.99 -20.61 10.49
C THR A 289 -6.43 -21.60 9.49
N LEU A 290 -5.33 -21.23 8.83
CA LEU A 290 -4.61 -22.15 7.95
C LEU A 290 -3.77 -23.13 8.79
N PRO A 291 -3.62 -24.39 8.35
CA PRO A 291 -2.92 -25.42 9.12
C PRO A 291 -1.39 -25.19 9.12
N ASP A 292 -0.74 -25.60 10.21
CA ASP A 292 0.69 -25.38 10.43
C ASP A 292 1.60 -26.12 9.41
N ASN A 293 1.09 -27.16 8.75
CA ASN A 293 1.81 -27.93 7.73
C ASN A 293 1.56 -27.48 6.29
N LEU A 294 0.95 -26.30 6.08
CA LEU A 294 0.71 -25.76 4.74
C LEU A 294 2.02 -25.39 4.05
N VAL A 295 2.27 -26.00 2.89
CA VAL A 295 3.44 -25.74 2.04
C VAL A 295 3.05 -24.88 0.84
N ASN A 296 1.95 -25.24 0.16
CA ASN A 296 1.50 -24.55 -1.05
C ASN A 296 0.08 -23.99 -0.89
N LEU A 297 -0.11 -22.70 -1.15
CA LEU A 297 -1.40 -22.05 -1.21
C LEU A 297 -1.56 -21.38 -2.58
N GLY A 298 -2.54 -21.84 -3.36
CA GLY A 298 -2.75 -21.40 -4.73
C GLY A 298 -3.33 -19.99 -4.84
N ASP A 299 -3.39 -19.49 -6.07
CA ASP A 299 -3.86 -18.14 -6.39
C ASP A 299 -5.34 -17.94 -6.00
N SER A 300 -5.72 -16.71 -5.64
CA SER A 300 -7.12 -16.29 -5.45
C SER A 300 -7.96 -17.11 -4.45
N VAL A 301 -7.36 -17.78 -3.46
CA VAL A 301 -8.06 -18.78 -2.64
C VAL A 301 -9.27 -18.24 -1.84
N PHE A 302 -9.24 -16.99 -1.37
CA PHE A 302 -10.32 -16.38 -0.58
C PHE A 302 -10.99 -15.16 -1.27
N VAL A 303 -10.87 -15.05 -2.59
CA VAL A 303 -11.54 -14.00 -3.38
C VAL A 303 -13.05 -14.07 -3.17
N GLY A 304 -13.68 -12.93 -2.85
CA GLY A 304 -15.11 -12.89 -2.61
C GLY A 304 -15.57 -13.57 -1.30
N CYS A 305 -14.67 -13.88 -0.36
CA CYS A 305 -15.04 -14.18 1.03
C CYS A 305 -15.49 -12.90 1.74
N LEU A 306 -16.69 -12.43 1.41
CA LEU A 306 -17.20 -11.10 1.81
C LEU A 306 -17.28 -10.92 3.34
N SER A 307 -17.56 -11.98 4.10
CA SER A 307 -17.72 -11.93 5.57
C SER A 307 -16.41 -12.09 6.36
N LEU A 308 -15.28 -12.37 5.68
CA LEU A 308 -14.01 -12.70 6.33
C LEU A 308 -13.48 -11.51 7.12
N TYR A 309 -13.50 -11.59 8.46
CA TYR A 309 -13.09 -10.48 9.35
C TYR A 309 -11.73 -10.70 10.01
N LEU A 310 -11.28 -11.96 10.13
CA LEU A 310 -10.03 -12.37 10.79
C LEU A 310 -9.39 -13.56 10.06
N MET A 311 -8.08 -13.48 9.82
CA MET A 311 -7.27 -14.59 9.34
C MET A 311 -5.89 -14.63 10.02
N THR A 312 -5.37 -15.84 10.23
CA THR A 312 -4.00 -16.08 10.69
C THR A 312 -3.26 -16.96 9.69
N ILE A 313 -2.14 -16.46 9.18
CA ILE A 313 -1.20 -17.19 8.31
C ILE A 313 0.10 -17.36 9.11
N ARG A 314 0.46 -18.60 9.45
CA ARG A 314 1.62 -18.87 10.32
C ARG A 314 2.92 -19.11 9.55
N HIS A 315 2.82 -19.76 8.39
CA HIS A 315 3.96 -20.12 7.55
C HIS A 315 3.60 -19.90 6.07
N ALA A 316 4.28 -18.95 5.43
CA ALA A 316 4.37 -18.81 3.98
C ALA A 316 5.59 -17.91 3.65
N GLU A 317 6.35 -18.23 2.60
CA GLU A 317 7.43 -17.36 2.09
C GLU A 317 6.90 -16.28 1.14
N THR A 318 5.76 -16.54 0.49
CA THR A 318 5.08 -15.67 -0.48
C THR A 318 3.57 -15.65 -0.22
N ILE A 319 2.94 -14.49 -0.41
CA ILE A 319 1.49 -14.34 -0.47
C ILE A 319 1.14 -13.94 -1.89
N ASP A 320 0.34 -14.74 -2.62
CA ASP A 320 -0.05 -14.42 -4.00
C ASP A 320 -0.93 -13.15 -4.11
N GLY A 321 -0.91 -12.57 -5.31
CA GLY A 321 -1.47 -11.28 -5.62
C GLY A 321 -2.99 -11.17 -5.45
N HIS A 322 -3.75 -12.27 -5.36
CA HIS A 322 -5.21 -12.16 -5.31
C HIS A 322 -5.85 -12.77 -4.06
N TRP A 323 -5.10 -13.20 -3.06
CA TRP A 323 -5.66 -13.93 -1.91
C TRP A 323 -6.83 -13.25 -1.19
N PHE A 324 -6.79 -11.92 -0.96
CA PHE A 324 -7.82 -11.17 -0.21
C PHE A 324 -8.53 -10.11 -1.05
N SER A 325 -8.39 -10.17 -2.37
CA SER A 325 -9.04 -9.24 -3.30
C SER A 325 -10.57 -9.22 -3.09
N GLY A 326 -11.09 -8.09 -2.63
CA GLY A 326 -12.51 -7.89 -2.36
C GLY A 326 -13.01 -8.47 -1.02
N SER A 327 -12.14 -8.88 -0.09
CA SER A 327 -12.53 -9.25 1.28
C SER A 327 -12.87 -7.98 2.09
N GLU A 328 -14.04 -7.38 1.79
CA GLU A 328 -14.38 -6.02 2.24
C GLU A 328 -14.48 -5.87 3.76
N ASN A 329 -14.80 -6.95 4.48
CA ASN A 329 -14.93 -6.97 5.94
C ASN A 329 -13.65 -7.36 6.70
N LEU A 330 -12.52 -7.61 6.02
CA LEU A 330 -11.26 -8.00 6.67
C LEU A 330 -10.77 -6.84 7.55
N ARG A 331 -10.77 -7.03 8.88
CA ARG A 331 -10.38 -5.99 9.86
C ARG A 331 -8.94 -6.09 10.28
N SER A 332 -8.44 -7.32 10.38
CA SER A 332 -7.09 -7.62 10.85
C SER A 332 -6.58 -8.91 10.22
N ILE A 333 -5.30 -8.92 9.88
CA ILE A 333 -4.56 -10.08 9.41
C ILE A 333 -3.20 -10.12 10.10
N THR A 334 -2.74 -11.32 10.47
CA THR A 334 -1.36 -11.56 10.88
C THR A 334 -0.61 -12.16 9.70
N LEU A 335 0.40 -11.46 9.21
CA LEU A 335 1.31 -11.91 8.15
C LEU A 335 2.42 -12.81 8.74
N PRO A 336 2.95 -13.78 7.97
CA PRO A 336 4.01 -14.67 8.46
C PRO A 336 5.38 -13.98 8.47
N GLU A 337 6.17 -14.23 9.52
CA GLU A 337 7.47 -13.58 9.78
C GLU A 337 8.54 -13.81 8.69
N ASN A 338 8.37 -14.80 7.81
CA ASN A 338 9.30 -15.13 6.72
C ASN A 338 8.85 -14.59 5.34
N LEU A 339 7.80 -13.77 5.28
CA LEU A 339 7.23 -13.28 4.03
C LEU A 339 8.22 -12.38 3.27
N LYS A 340 8.52 -12.71 2.01
CA LYS A 340 9.41 -11.89 1.16
C LYS A 340 8.72 -10.82 0.33
N THR A 341 7.52 -11.12 -0.16
CA THR A 341 6.78 -10.24 -1.05
C THR A 341 5.30 -10.22 -0.67
N ILE A 342 4.71 -9.03 -0.66
CA ILE A 342 3.25 -8.85 -0.78
C ILE A 342 2.99 -8.61 -2.25
N GLU A 343 2.35 -9.56 -2.93
CA GLU A 343 2.20 -9.53 -4.38
C GLU A 343 1.17 -8.50 -4.90
N ASN A 344 1.08 -8.40 -6.22
CA ASN A 344 0.20 -7.43 -6.88
C ASN A 344 -1.28 -7.70 -6.57
N ASN A 345 -1.99 -6.70 -6.02
CA ASN A 345 -3.42 -6.70 -5.66
C ASN A 345 -3.83 -7.44 -4.36
N THR A 346 -2.90 -7.92 -3.52
CA THR A 346 -3.20 -8.90 -2.44
C THR A 346 -4.38 -8.53 -1.52
N PHE A 347 -4.49 -7.26 -1.12
CA PHE A 347 -5.53 -6.69 -0.25
C PHE A 347 -6.42 -5.66 -0.98
N ILE A 348 -6.49 -5.69 -2.31
CA ILE A 348 -7.29 -4.73 -3.07
C ILE A 348 -8.74 -4.73 -2.59
N HIS A 349 -9.26 -3.54 -2.26
CA HIS A 349 -10.59 -3.32 -1.71
C HIS A 349 -10.90 -4.07 -0.39
N CYS A 350 -9.89 -4.38 0.44
CA CYS A 350 -10.10 -4.71 1.87
C CYS A 350 -10.53 -3.46 2.66
N LYS A 351 -11.77 -2.99 2.41
CA LYS A 351 -12.29 -1.69 2.87
C LYS A 351 -12.30 -1.54 4.40
N SER A 352 -12.40 -2.63 5.17
CA SER A 352 -12.45 -2.61 6.64
C SER A 352 -11.10 -2.76 7.34
N LEU A 353 -9.99 -2.94 6.59
CA LEU A 353 -8.67 -3.11 7.17
C LEU A 353 -8.22 -1.78 7.79
N SER A 354 -8.13 -1.71 9.12
CA SER A 354 -7.84 -0.45 9.83
C SER A 354 -6.35 -0.18 10.02
N SER A 355 -5.56 -1.25 10.18
CA SER A 355 -4.11 -1.18 10.29
C SER A 355 -3.49 -2.49 9.84
N ILE A 356 -2.23 -2.44 9.41
CA ILE A 356 -1.43 -3.63 9.12
C ILE A 356 0.02 -3.40 9.57
N GLN A 357 0.69 -4.49 9.96
CA GLN A 357 2.13 -4.51 10.22
C GLN A 357 2.76 -5.42 9.17
N ILE A 358 3.70 -4.89 8.40
CA ILE A 358 4.43 -5.61 7.36
C ILE A 358 5.72 -6.15 8.02
N PRO A 359 5.95 -7.48 8.06
CA PRO A 359 7.14 -8.05 8.67
C PRO A 359 8.44 -7.56 8.03
N ASP A 360 9.51 -7.39 8.82
CA ASP A 360 10.83 -6.92 8.36
C ASP A 360 11.50 -7.82 7.31
N SER A 361 10.99 -9.03 7.09
CA SER A 361 11.44 -9.93 6.03
C SER A 361 10.97 -9.48 4.63
N VAL A 362 9.95 -8.63 4.54
CA VAL A 362 9.34 -8.18 3.28
C VAL A 362 10.24 -7.17 2.59
N GLU A 363 10.61 -7.46 1.35
CA GLU A 363 11.47 -6.62 0.51
C GLU A 363 10.67 -5.88 -0.57
N THR A 364 9.44 -6.32 -0.88
CA THR A 364 8.60 -5.74 -1.95
C THR A 364 7.11 -5.74 -1.59
N ILE A 365 6.46 -4.62 -1.87
CA ILE A 365 4.99 -4.46 -1.91
C ILE A 365 4.58 -4.25 -3.37
N GLY A 366 3.71 -5.11 -3.89
CA GLY A 366 3.30 -5.15 -5.29
C GLY A 366 2.33 -4.03 -5.71
N ALA A 367 2.06 -3.97 -7.01
CA ALA A 367 1.14 -3.02 -7.60
C ALA A 367 -0.31 -3.24 -7.11
N ASN A 368 -1.02 -2.16 -6.78
CA ASN A 368 -2.34 -2.15 -6.17
C ASN A 368 -2.50 -2.98 -4.87
N ALA A 369 -1.40 -3.37 -4.19
CA ALA A 369 -1.44 -4.33 -3.08
C ALA A 369 -2.46 -3.99 -1.96
N PHE A 370 -2.64 -2.72 -1.64
CA PHE A 370 -3.61 -2.19 -0.67
C PHE A 370 -4.61 -1.21 -1.31
N LYS A 371 -4.77 -1.22 -2.64
CA LYS A 371 -5.58 -0.22 -3.34
C LYS A 371 -7.03 -0.25 -2.85
N GLY A 372 -7.54 0.89 -2.38
CA GLY A 372 -8.89 1.04 -1.87
C GLY A 372 -9.14 0.39 -0.51
N CYS A 373 -8.10 0.15 0.30
CA CYS A 373 -8.22 -0.11 1.74
C CYS A 373 -8.70 1.15 2.48
N ARG A 374 -9.96 1.54 2.25
CA ARG A 374 -10.49 2.86 2.62
C ARG A 374 -10.46 3.21 4.11
N ASN A 375 -10.47 2.22 5.02
CA ASN A 375 -10.33 2.46 6.46
C ASN A 375 -8.88 2.31 6.99
N LEU A 376 -7.89 2.06 6.13
CA LEU A 376 -6.49 1.89 6.56
C LEU A 376 -5.96 3.22 7.09
N GLN A 377 -5.73 3.31 8.39
CA GLN A 377 -5.26 4.50 9.09
C GLN A 377 -3.73 4.54 9.21
N SER A 378 -3.11 3.36 9.32
CA SER A 378 -1.66 3.19 9.41
C SER A 378 -1.19 1.86 8.83
N ALA A 379 0.00 1.88 8.23
CA ALA A 379 0.74 0.69 7.82
C ALA A 379 2.17 0.80 8.36
N GLY A 380 2.56 -0.13 9.24
CA GLY A 380 3.96 -0.26 9.64
C GLY A 380 4.72 -0.99 8.54
N LEU A 381 5.69 -0.33 7.90
CA LEU A 381 6.45 -0.89 6.79
C LEU A 381 7.74 -1.58 7.27
N SER A 382 8.24 -2.52 6.46
CA SER A 382 9.47 -3.28 6.72
C SER A 382 10.72 -2.40 6.68
N GLU A 383 11.63 -2.59 7.63
CA GLU A 383 12.96 -1.97 7.63
C GLU A 383 13.87 -2.44 6.49
N ASN A 384 13.49 -3.47 5.73
CA ASN A 384 14.22 -3.98 4.56
C ASN A 384 13.45 -3.79 3.25
N LEU A 385 12.39 -2.96 3.25
CA LEU A 385 11.58 -2.68 2.07
C LEU A 385 12.40 -1.95 1.00
N LYS A 386 12.44 -2.51 -0.22
CA LYS A 386 13.14 -1.94 -1.38
C LYS A 386 12.19 -1.31 -2.40
N THR A 387 10.99 -1.88 -2.55
CA THR A 387 10.07 -1.53 -3.64
C THR A 387 8.64 -1.38 -3.15
N ILE A 388 8.01 -0.26 -3.50
CA ILE A 388 6.56 -0.04 -3.41
C ILE A 388 6.02 0.06 -4.84
N GLY A 389 5.10 -0.84 -5.22
CA GLY A 389 4.57 -0.93 -6.57
C GLY A 389 3.59 0.18 -6.97
N ARG A 390 3.30 0.24 -8.27
CA ARG A 390 2.31 1.17 -8.85
C ARG A 390 0.97 1.08 -8.11
N ASN A 391 0.41 2.21 -7.70
CA ASN A 391 -0.86 2.30 -6.96
C ASN A 391 -0.92 1.49 -5.64
N ALA A 392 0.21 1.11 -5.03
CA ALA A 392 0.23 0.17 -3.90
C ALA A 392 -0.75 0.54 -2.77
N PHE A 393 -0.86 1.82 -2.41
CA PHE A 393 -1.78 2.35 -1.39
C PHE A 393 -2.80 3.34 -1.97
N ALA A 394 -3.05 3.34 -3.28
CA ALA A 394 -4.02 4.26 -3.89
C ALA A 394 -5.43 4.07 -3.29
N ASP A 395 -6.23 5.13 -3.21
CA ASP A 395 -7.57 5.14 -2.60
C ASP A 395 -7.62 4.73 -1.10
N CYS A 396 -6.48 4.72 -0.38
CA CYS A 396 -6.42 4.57 1.08
C CYS A 396 -6.84 5.87 1.80
N ILE A 397 -8.09 6.28 1.59
CA ILE A 397 -8.61 7.61 1.99
C ILE A 397 -8.45 7.97 3.47
N SER A 398 -8.31 6.98 4.37
CA SER A 398 -8.15 7.20 5.82
C SER A 398 -6.70 7.20 6.31
N LEU A 399 -5.71 6.96 5.44
CA LEU A 399 -4.31 6.87 5.83
C LEU A 399 -3.83 8.23 6.32
N LEU A 400 -3.44 8.34 7.60
CA LEU A 400 -3.11 9.62 8.23
C LEU A 400 -1.65 10.01 8.01
N SER A 401 -0.76 9.03 8.15
CA SER A 401 0.67 9.16 7.92
C SER A 401 1.26 7.81 7.50
N ILE A 402 2.38 7.86 6.78
CA ILE A 402 3.19 6.68 6.47
C ILE A 402 4.67 7.05 6.51
N ASP A 403 5.47 6.14 7.08
CA ASP A 403 6.92 6.24 7.16
C ASP A 403 7.52 5.19 6.23
N ILE A 404 8.45 5.60 5.37
CA ILE A 404 9.05 4.75 4.33
C ILE A 404 10.55 4.72 4.58
N PRO A 405 11.08 3.72 5.33
CA PRO A 405 12.41 3.83 5.92
C PRO A 405 13.56 3.67 4.90
N LYS A 406 13.44 2.79 3.90
CA LYS A 406 14.56 2.44 2.98
C LYS A 406 14.19 2.16 1.52
N ALA A 407 12.93 2.37 1.10
CA ALA A 407 12.49 2.00 -0.24
C ALA A 407 13.27 2.74 -1.35
N GLU A 408 13.99 1.99 -2.18
CA GLU A 408 14.73 2.50 -3.33
C GLU A 408 13.78 2.96 -4.45
N THR A 409 12.60 2.34 -4.57
CA THR A 409 11.63 2.66 -5.63
C THR A 409 10.20 2.77 -5.11
N ILE A 410 9.49 3.82 -5.55
CA ILE A 410 8.06 4.05 -5.31
C ILE A 410 7.38 4.24 -6.67
N GLY A 411 6.51 3.30 -7.05
CA GLY A 411 5.84 3.29 -8.36
C GLY A 411 4.76 4.36 -8.51
N ALA A 412 4.42 4.68 -9.76
CA ALA A 412 3.44 5.70 -10.10
C ALA A 412 2.10 5.51 -9.36
N GLY A 413 1.49 6.62 -8.93
CA GLY A 413 0.21 6.63 -8.21
C GLY A 413 0.21 5.91 -6.85
N ALA A 414 1.37 5.57 -6.26
CA ALA A 414 1.44 4.74 -5.05
C ALA A 414 0.56 5.23 -3.89
N PHE A 415 0.34 6.55 -3.74
CA PHE A 415 -0.53 7.16 -2.73
C PHE A 415 -1.65 8.03 -3.35
N GLU A 416 -2.00 7.80 -4.63
CA GLU A 416 -3.09 8.50 -5.33
C GLU A 416 -4.40 8.40 -4.53
N GLY A 417 -5.07 9.51 -4.26
CA GLY A 417 -6.36 9.54 -3.57
C GLY A 417 -6.30 9.28 -2.06
N CYS A 418 -5.11 9.30 -1.43
CA CYS A 418 -4.96 9.24 0.03
C CYS A 418 -5.39 10.57 0.68
N GLY A 419 -6.69 10.88 0.64
CA GLY A 419 -7.25 12.19 0.97
C GLY A 419 -6.93 12.72 2.38
N ASN A 420 -6.80 11.84 3.38
CA ASN A 420 -6.45 12.20 4.76
C ASN A 420 -4.94 12.14 5.07
N LEU A 421 -4.07 11.87 4.09
CA LEU A 421 -2.62 11.78 4.32
C LEU A 421 -2.08 13.17 4.67
N MET A 422 -1.72 13.36 5.94
CA MET A 422 -1.22 14.63 6.46
C MET A 422 0.29 14.76 6.30
N SER A 423 1.03 13.67 6.54
CA SER A 423 2.49 13.63 6.44
C SER A 423 2.99 12.31 5.89
N ILE A 424 4.11 12.37 5.17
CA ILE A 424 4.85 11.20 4.69
C ILE A 424 6.35 11.51 4.78
N THR A 425 7.12 10.54 5.25
CA THR A 425 8.58 10.57 5.20
C THR A 425 9.03 9.75 3.99
N LEU A 426 9.87 10.35 3.15
CA LEU A 426 10.55 9.65 2.05
C LEU A 426 11.97 9.27 2.47
N PRO A 427 12.52 8.12 2.02
CA PRO A 427 13.85 7.68 2.40
C PRO A 427 14.96 8.46 1.67
N ASP A 428 16.07 8.73 2.36
CA ASP A 428 17.24 9.42 1.81
C ASP A 428 17.84 8.69 0.58
N ASN A 429 17.67 7.37 0.49
CA ASN A 429 18.17 6.54 -0.61
C ASN A 429 17.16 6.29 -1.74
N LEU A 430 16.08 7.08 -1.84
CA LEU A 430 15.07 6.96 -2.88
C LEU A 430 15.68 7.22 -4.27
N ALA A 431 15.74 6.19 -5.10
CA ALA A 431 16.30 6.26 -6.46
C ALA A 431 15.23 6.54 -7.53
N TYR A 432 13.97 6.22 -7.27
CA TYR A 432 12.85 6.45 -8.20
C TYR A 432 11.53 6.73 -7.48
N LEU A 433 10.84 7.79 -7.93
CA LEU A 433 9.50 8.19 -7.50
C LEU A 433 8.66 8.42 -8.77
N GLY A 434 7.68 7.55 -9.03
CA GLY A 434 6.94 7.60 -10.31
C GLY A 434 5.91 8.73 -10.42
N ASP A 435 5.32 8.86 -11.61
CA ASP A 435 4.27 9.85 -11.90
C ASP A 435 3.10 9.80 -10.91
N SER A 436 2.43 10.94 -10.71
CA SER A 436 1.14 11.02 -10.02
C SER A 436 1.11 10.47 -8.56
N VAL A 437 2.24 10.30 -7.88
CA VAL A 437 2.29 9.55 -6.61
C VAL A 437 1.41 10.13 -5.49
N PHE A 438 1.23 11.45 -5.38
CA PHE A 438 0.40 12.11 -4.35
C PHE A 438 -0.84 12.82 -4.92
N VAL A 439 -1.28 12.48 -6.13
CA VAL A 439 -2.49 13.06 -6.73
C VAL A 439 -3.68 12.93 -5.78
N GLY A 440 -4.33 14.04 -5.45
CA GLY A 440 -5.50 14.04 -4.57
C GLY A 440 -5.20 13.72 -3.09
N CYS A 441 -3.96 13.83 -2.63
CA CYS A 441 -3.63 13.87 -1.19
C CYS A 441 -4.08 15.21 -0.58
N LEU A 442 -5.39 15.36 -0.40
CA LEU A 442 -6.05 16.63 -0.07
C LEU A 442 -5.57 17.27 1.25
N SER A 443 -5.12 16.46 2.22
CA SER A 443 -4.71 16.89 3.57
C SER A 443 -3.20 17.07 3.75
N LEU A 444 -2.38 16.83 2.73
CA LEU A 444 -0.93 16.91 2.81
C LEU A 444 -0.50 18.37 3.01
N TYR A 445 0.05 18.72 4.18
CA TYR A 445 0.26 20.13 4.55
C TYR A 445 1.64 20.68 4.14
N SER A 446 2.67 19.83 4.16
CA SER A 446 4.02 20.12 3.68
C SER A 446 4.79 18.83 3.34
N MET A 447 5.86 18.96 2.55
CA MET A 447 6.77 17.87 2.20
C MET A 447 8.19 18.40 2.01
N THR A 448 9.19 17.55 2.22
CA THR A 448 10.58 17.78 1.78
C THR A 448 10.97 16.71 0.75
N ILE A 449 11.51 17.14 -0.39
CA ILE A 449 12.12 16.26 -1.39
C ILE A 449 13.62 16.52 -1.35
N LEU A 450 14.41 15.53 -0.89
CA LEU A 450 15.86 15.71 -0.69
C LEU A 450 16.68 15.55 -1.97
N HIS A 451 16.27 14.66 -2.88
CA HIS A 451 17.05 14.28 -4.05
C HIS A 451 16.15 14.03 -5.27
N ALA A 452 16.17 14.92 -6.27
CA ALA A 452 15.55 14.71 -7.58
C ALA A 452 16.11 15.70 -8.62
N GLU A 453 16.59 15.22 -9.77
CA GLU A 453 16.96 16.12 -10.89
C GLU A 453 15.73 16.63 -11.67
N THR A 454 14.65 15.86 -11.66
CA THR A 454 13.36 16.16 -12.28
C THR A 454 12.26 15.84 -11.27
N ILE A 455 11.24 16.69 -11.20
CA ILE A 455 9.97 16.35 -10.53
C ILE A 455 8.98 16.01 -11.64
N ASP A 456 8.57 14.73 -11.70
CA ASP A 456 7.73 14.20 -12.77
C ASP A 456 6.26 14.66 -12.70
N GLU A 457 5.49 14.25 -13.71
CA GLU A 457 4.17 14.79 -13.97
C GLU A 457 3.16 14.52 -12.84
N HIS A 458 2.33 15.54 -12.54
CA HIS A 458 1.21 15.48 -11.60
C HIS A 458 1.52 15.08 -10.14
N TRP A 459 2.79 15.04 -9.69
CA TRP A 459 3.13 14.54 -8.34
C TRP A 459 2.22 15.04 -7.20
N PHE A 460 1.87 16.34 -7.20
CA PHE A 460 1.02 16.99 -6.18
C PHE A 460 -0.32 17.52 -6.72
N PHE A 461 -0.79 17.02 -7.86
CA PHE A 461 -2.03 17.51 -8.46
C PHE A 461 -3.21 17.40 -7.49
N GLY A 462 -3.84 18.52 -7.16
CA GLY A 462 -4.96 18.59 -6.22
C GLY A 462 -4.57 18.36 -4.75
N CYS A 463 -3.30 18.51 -4.36
CA CYS A 463 -2.91 18.63 -2.95
C CYS A 463 -3.35 19.99 -2.38
N ASP A 464 -4.67 20.16 -2.21
CA ASP A 464 -5.32 21.42 -1.83
C ASP A 464 -4.68 22.08 -0.60
N SER A 465 -4.39 21.30 0.45
CA SER A 465 -3.85 21.77 1.74
C SER A 465 -2.33 22.02 1.76
N LEU A 466 -1.62 21.79 0.65
CA LEU A 466 -0.16 21.96 0.62
C LEU A 466 0.18 23.46 0.75
N THR A 467 0.79 23.84 1.87
CA THR A 467 1.10 25.26 2.17
C THR A 467 2.52 25.66 1.81
N SER A 468 3.46 24.71 1.91
CA SER A 468 4.87 24.85 1.55
C SER A 468 5.44 23.50 1.09
N ILE A 469 6.48 23.54 0.27
CA ILE A 469 7.26 22.36 -0.13
C ILE A 469 8.74 22.76 -0.25
N THR A 470 9.64 21.90 0.23
CA THR A 470 11.08 22.04 0.03
C THR A 470 11.49 21.22 -1.19
N LEU A 471 12.04 21.89 -2.21
CA LEU A 471 12.55 21.28 -3.44
C LEU A 471 14.06 21.03 -3.32
N PRO A 472 14.63 20.05 -4.04
CA PRO A 472 16.05 19.73 -3.94
C PRO A 472 16.91 20.68 -4.80
N ASP A 473 18.09 21.06 -4.30
CA ASP A 473 18.98 22.04 -4.93
C ASP A 473 19.44 21.63 -6.36
N ASN A 474 19.41 20.33 -6.68
CA ASN A 474 19.81 19.79 -8.00
C ASN A 474 18.68 19.71 -9.04
N LEU A 475 17.49 20.24 -8.72
CA LEU A 475 16.33 20.23 -9.62
C LEU A 475 16.55 21.07 -10.88
N LYS A 476 16.25 20.49 -12.05
CA LYS A 476 16.42 21.12 -13.37
C LYS A 476 15.09 21.39 -14.08
N ILE A 477 14.06 20.60 -13.79
CA ILE A 477 12.78 20.56 -14.52
C ILE A 477 11.62 20.40 -13.52
N ILE A 478 10.61 21.27 -13.65
CA ILE A 478 9.29 21.08 -13.04
C ILE A 478 8.33 20.71 -14.16
N GLU A 479 7.82 19.48 -14.15
CA GLU A 479 7.00 18.97 -15.25
C GLU A 479 5.57 19.51 -15.29
N LYS A 480 4.79 19.06 -16.28
CA LYS A 480 3.40 19.46 -16.42
C LYS A 480 2.53 19.02 -15.23
N ASN A 481 1.57 19.87 -14.87
CA ASN A 481 0.58 19.65 -13.80
C ASN A 481 1.12 19.39 -12.38
N THR A 482 2.43 19.47 -12.13
CA THR A 482 3.08 19.03 -10.86
C THR A 482 2.42 19.57 -9.59
N PHE A 483 2.17 20.88 -9.51
CA PHE A 483 1.51 21.56 -8.38
C PHE A 483 0.11 22.09 -8.75
N SER A 484 -0.49 21.61 -9.83
CA SER A 484 -1.78 22.14 -10.28
C SER A 484 -2.86 21.86 -9.23
N TYR A 485 -3.66 22.88 -8.93
CA TYR A 485 -4.66 22.91 -7.86
C TYR A 485 -4.09 22.70 -6.44
N CYS A 486 -2.80 22.95 -6.18
CA CYS A 486 -2.30 23.17 -4.82
C CYS A 486 -2.81 24.52 -4.28
N LYS A 487 -4.11 24.60 -3.95
CA LYS A 487 -4.84 25.86 -3.72
C LYS A 487 -4.19 26.72 -2.64
N PHE A 488 -3.80 26.13 -1.50
CA PHE A 488 -3.25 26.86 -0.35
C PHE A 488 -1.73 27.08 -0.38
N LEU A 489 -1.03 26.74 -1.47
CA LEU A 489 0.40 26.96 -1.61
C LEU A 489 0.69 28.47 -1.64
N GLN A 490 1.35 28.99 -0.60
CA GLN A 490 1.49 30.45 -0.42
C GLN A 490 2.75 31.02 -1.07
N SER A 491 3.82 30.24 -1.06
CA SER A 491 5.14 30.53 -1.61
C SER A 491 5.84 29.21 -1.94
N ILE A 492 6.71 29.23 -2.95
CA ILE A 492 7.60 28.13 -3.29
C ILE A 492 8.95 28.69 -3.71
N ASP A 493 10.02 28.13 -3.15
CA ASP A 493 11.39 28.48 -3.52
C ASP A 493 11.81 27.56 -4.67
N ILE A 494 11.99 28.13 -5.86
CA ILE A 494 12.41 27.38 -7.05
C ILE A 494 13.94 27.36 -7.12
N PRO A 495 14.60 26.18 -7.14
CA PRO A 495 16.06 26.09 -7.19
C PRO A 495 16.69 26.77 -8.41
N ASP A 496 17.88 27.35 -8.22
CA ASP A 496 18.60 28.12 -9.24
C ASP A 496 18.91 27.34 -10.53
N LEU A 497 18.95 26.01 -10.48
CA LEU A 497 19.23 25.13 -11.61
C LEU A 497 18.00 24.81 -12.47
N VAL A 498 16.78 25.24 -12.08
CA VAL A 498 15.56 24.97 -12.87
C VAL A 498 15.58 25.79 -14.17
N THR A 499 15.48 25.10 -15.30
CA THR A 499 15.52 25.66 -16.65
C THR A 499 14.17 25.62 -17.37
N PHE A 500 13.20 24.85 -16.86
CA PHE A 500 11.91 24.59 -17.48
C PHE A 500 10.78 24.48 -16.44
N ILE A 501 9.66 25.16 -16.70
CA ILE A 501 8.40 25.03 -15.94
C ILE A 501 7.31 24.58 -16.93
N GLY A 502 6.78 23.38 -16.70
CA GLY A 502 5.84 22.68 -17.59
C GLY A 502 4.41 23.22 -17.60
N ALA A 503 3.63 22.69 -18.55
CA ALA A 503 2.27 23.18 -18.80
C ALA A 503 1.39 22.98 -17.57
N ASN A 504 0.65 24.02 -17.18
CA ASN A 504 -0.18 24.05 -15.97
C ASN A 504 0.58 23.75 -14.65
N ALA A 505 1.92 23.83 -14.59
CA ALA A 505 2.71 23.39 -13.42
C ALA A 505 2.21 23.95 -12.07
N PHE A 506 1.73 25.20 -12.03
CA PHE A 506 1.14 25.88 -10.87
C PHE A 506 -0.30 26.34 -11.11
N ALA A 507 -0.99 25.80 -12.14
CA ALA A 507 -2.32 26.24 -12.49
C ALA A 507 -3.32 25.94 -11.35
N GLY A 508 -4.05 26.94 -10.88
CA GLY A 508 -4.98 26.82 -9.75
C GLY A 508 -4.34 26.94 -8.37
N CYS A 509 -3.06 27.33 -8.25
CA CYS A 509 -2.46 27.74 -6.97
C CYS A 509 -3.00 29.12 -6.54
N GLU A 510 -4.25 29.16 -6.09
CA GLU A 510 -5.00 30.41 -5.89
C GLU A 510 -4.35 31.34 -4.84
N TYR A 511 -3.76 30.76 -3.78
CA TYR A 511 -3.15 31.51 -2.67
C TYR A 511 -1.66 31.84 -2.87
N LEU A 512 -1.06 31.51 -4.03
CA LEU A 512 0.34 31.81 -4.32
C LEU A 512 0.52 33.34 -4.44
N LYS A 513 1.17 33.95 -3.45
CA LYS A 513 1.32 35.42 -3.34
C LYS A 513 2.53 35.94 -4.11
N SER A 514 3.60 35.14 -4.13
CA SER A 514 4.87 35.46 -4.75
C SER A 514 5.58 34.17 -5.15
N ILE A 515 6.19 34.19 -6.32
CA ILE A 515 7.14 33.17 -6.77
C ILE A 515 8.39 33.88 -7.29
N ILE A 516 9.56 33.34 -6.95
CA ILE A 516 10.84 33.78 -7.49
C ILE A 516 11.19 32.80 -8.62
N LEU A 517 11.34 33.33 -9.85
CA LEU A 517 11.77 32.55 -11.00
C LEU A 517 13.31 32.57 -11.05
N PRO A 518 13.99 31.43 -11.21
CA PRO A 518 15.45 31.36 -11.15
C PRO A 518 16.10 31.92 -12.41
N GLU A 519 17.32 32.46 -12.28
CA GLU A 519 17.99 33.18 -13.38
C GLU A 519 18.39 32.28 -14.57
N ASN A 520 18.32 30.95 -14.44
CA ASN A 520 18.55 29.99 -15.52
C ASN A 520 17.27 29.54 -16.25
N LEU A 521 16.08 30.02 -15.83
CA LEU A 521 14.81 29.62 -16.43
C LEU A 521 14.71 30.04 -17.90
N THR A 522 14.54 29.08 -18.81
CA THR A 522 14.43 29.34 -20.26
C THR A 522 12.98 29.32 -20.77
N THR A 523 12.13 28.51 -20.15
CA THR A 523 10.85 28.08 -20.73
C THR A 523 9.76 28.09 -19.67
N ILE A 524 8.67 28.81 -19.93
CA ILE A 524 7.43 28.81 -19.14
C ILE A 524 6.31 28.32 -20.06
N GLU A 525 5.78 27.13 -19.83
CA GLU A 525 4.81 26.51 -20.73
C GLU A 525 3.37 27.05 -20.65
N ASN A 526 2.52 26.58 -21.55
CA ASN A 526 1.10 26.98 -21.62
C ASN A 526 0.40 26.83 -20.26
N ASN A 527 -0.38 27.83 -19.85
CA ASN A 527 -1.13 27.87 -18.59
C ASN A 527 -0.28 27.68 -17.29
N ALA A 528 1.06 27.78 -17.33
CA ALA A 528 1.93 27.44 -16.19
C ALA A 528 1.51 28.06 -14.83
N PHE A 529 1.01 29.29 -14.80
CA PHE A 529 0.51 29.99 -13.60
C PHE A 529 -0.98 30.37 -13.71
N ALA A 530 -1.75 29.69 -14.56
CA ALA A 530 -3.15 30.06 -14.80
C ALA A 530 -3.99 29.93 -13.51
N GLY A 531 -4.73 30.98 -13.15
CA GLY A 531 -5.53 31.01 -11.92
C GLY A 531 -4.74 31.24 -10.63
N CYS A 532 -3.47 31.65 -10.70
CA CYS A 532 -2.73 32.16 -9.53
C CYS A 532 -3.25 33.57 -9.15
N LYS A 533 -4.38 33.62 -8.44
CA LYS A 533 -5.17 34.85 -8.20
C LYS A 533 -4.44 35.91 -7.36
N LEU A 534 -3.52 35.53 -6.47
CA LEU A 534 -2.85 36.45 -5.54
C LEU A 534 -1.46 36.95 -5.99
N ILE A 535 -0.90 36.46 -7.09
CA ILE A 535 0.35 37.00 -7.64
C ILE A 535 0.08 38.44 -8.10
N SER A 536 0.69 39.42 -7.43
CA SER A 536 0.49 40.85 -7.72
C SER A 536 1.46 41.40 -8.77
N SER A 537 2.65 40.82 -8.84
CA SER A 537 3.67 41.08 -9.85
C SER A 537 4.51 39.84 -10.12
N ILE A 538 5.07 39.72 -11.31
CA ILE A 538 6.03 38.66 -11.63
C ILE A 538 7.27 39.20 -12.34
N ASN A 539 8.36 38.49 -12.07
CA ASN A 539 9.73 38.79 -12.40
C ASN A 539 10.20 37.80 -13.47
N ILE A 540 10.46 38.26 -14.69
CA ILE A 540 10.84 37.40 -15.83
C ILE A 540 12.36 37.53 -16.06
N PRO A 541 13.15 36.47 -15.80
CA PRO A 541 14.60 36.46 -16.00
C PRO A 541 15.04 36.72 -17.44
N ASN A 542 16.28 37.20 -17.62
CA ASN A 542 16.83 37.53 -18.94
C ASN A 542 17.01 36.28 -19.84
N SER A 543 17.06 35.11 -19.23
CA SER A 543 17.19 33.78 -19.85
C SER A 543 15.90 33.25 -20.47
N VAL A 544 14.72 33.76 -20.07
CA VAL A 544 13.43 33.25 -20.56
C VAL A 544 13.27 33.59 -22.04
N THR A 545 13.21 32.57 -22.89
CA THR A 545 13.01 32.68 -24.34
C THR A 545 11.65 32.19 -24.81
N PHE A 546 10.93 31.38 -24.01
CA PHE A 546 9.58 30.92 -24.33
C PHE A 546 8.61 31.21 -23.19
N ILE A 547 7.45 31.76 -23.54
CA ILE A 547 6.30 31.86 -22.65
C ILE A 547 5.03 31.48 -23.42
N GLY A 548 4.40 30.38 -22.98
CA GLY A 548 3.26 29.76 -23.63
C GLY A 548 1.95 30.57 -23.56
N ALA A 549 0.95 30.08 -24.29
CA ALA A 549 -0.39 30.62 -24.30
C ALA A 549 -1.00 30.55 -22.90
N ASP A 550 -1.72 31.61 -22.51
CA ASP A 550 -2.47 31.67 -21.26
C ASP A 550 -1.66 31.41 -19.98
N ALA A 551 -0.31 31.50 -20.04
CA ALA A 551 0.60 31.23 -18.92
C ALA A 551 0.25 32.00 -17.63
N PHE A 552 -0.41 33.16 -17.75
CA PHE A 552 -0.88 34.01 -16.64
C PHE A 552 -2.39 34.36 -16.74
N ALA A 553 -3.19 33.53 -17.42
CA ALA A 553 -4.63 33.72 -17.49
C ALA A 553 -5.29 33.54 -16.11
N GLY A 554 -6.27 34.37 -15.74
CA GLY A 554 -6.89 34.33 -14.41
C GLY A 554 -5.96 34.72 -13.23
N CYS A 555 -4.77 35.26 -13.50
CA CYS A 555 -3.99 35.97 -12.48
C CYS A 555 -4.61 37.37 -12.25
N ASP A 556 -5.68 37.40 -11.45
CA ASP A 556 -6.53 38.58 -11.27
C ASP A 556 -5.82 39.74 -10.57
N SER A 557 -4.96 39.47 -9.58
CA SER A 557 -4.17 40.50 -8.89
C SER A 557 -2.94 40.98 -9.67
N LEU A 558 -2.54 40.28 -10.74
CA LEU A 558 -1.27 40.51 -11.43
C LEU A 558 -1.35 41.81 -12.23
N ALA A 559 -0.83 42.90 -11.67
CA ALA A 559 -0.88 44.24 -12.23
C ALA A 559 0.39 44.63 -13.00
N SER A 560 1.50 43.95 -12.73
CA SER A 560 2.84 44.35 -13.16
C SER A 560 3.71 43.15 -13.58
N PHE A 561 4.33 43.23 -14.74
CA PHE A 561 5.43 42.38 -15.15
C PHE A 561 6.72 43.18 -15.12
N TYR A 562 7.79 42.58 -14.60
CA TYR A 562 9.12 43.15 -14.61
C TYR A 562 10.02 42.26 -15.47
N LEU A 563 10.49 42.79 -16.60
CA LEU A 563 11.27 42.04 -17.58
C LEU A 563 12.76 42.37 -17.43
N LYS A 564 13.63 41.35 -17.31
CA LYS A 564 15.09 41.56 -17.35
C LYS A 564 15.68 41.62 -18.76
N TRP A 565 14.88 41.42 -19.82
CA TRP A 565 15.39 41.37 -21.20
C TRP A 565 16.01 42.72 -21.61
N ASN A 566 17.31 42.69 -21.86
CA ASN A 566 18.14 43.91 -21.98
C ASN A 566 18.87 44.07 -23.32
N SER A 567 18.60 43.22 -24.31
CA SER A 567 19.23 43.30 -25.63
C SER A 567 18.35 42.77 -26.76
N LEU A 568 18.49 43.35 -27.95
CA LEU A 568 17.80 42.89 -29.16
C LEU A 568 18.08 41.42 -29.49
N ALA A 569 19.24 40.87 -29.10
CA ALA A 569 19.57 39.47 -29.28
C ALA A 569 18.71 38.51 -28.44
N VAL A 570 18.26 38.94 -27.26
CA VAL A 570 17.28 38.21 -26.44
C VAL A 570 15.90 38.35 -27.07
N LEU A 571 15.47 39.56 -27.42
CA LEU A 571 14.15 39.79 -28.02
C LEU A 571 13.95 39.04 -29.35
N ASN A 572 14.98 38.93 -30.19
CA ASN A 572 14.95 38.14 -31.43
C ASN A 572 14.84 36.62 -31.21
N ARG A 573 15.03 36.13 -29.98
CA ARG A 573 14.86 34.71 -29.60
C ARG A 573 13.53 34.44 -28.89
N LEU A 574 12.74 35.48 -28.59
CA LEU A 574 11.49 35.33 -27.86
C LEU A 574 10.42 34.67 -28.73
N ASN A 575 9.98 33.49 -28.31
CA ASN A 575 8.76 32.86 -28.77
C ASN A 575 7.69 33.03 -27.67
N ILE A 576 7.01 34.18 -27.68
CA ILE A 576 5.97 34.54 -26.72
C ILE A 576 4.66 34.90 -27.43
N TYR A 577 3.56 34.37 -26.91
CA TYR A 577 2.22 34.58 -27.46
C TYR A 577 1.80 36.06 -27.37
N ASP A 578 0.99 36.50 -28.35
CA ASP A 578 0.44 37.86 -28.35
C ASP A 578 -0.56 38.07 -27.20
N LEU A 579 -0.68 39.32 -26.77
CA LEU A 579 -1.52 39.76 -25.65
C LEU A 579 -1.18 39.15 -24.28
N ILE A 580 -0.08 38.40 -24.10
CA ILE A 580 0.29 37.78 -22.82
C ILE A 580 0.24 38.74 -21.62
N PHE A 581 0.61 40.01 -21.81
CA PHE A 581 0.61 41.02 -20.75
C PHE A 581 -0.74 41.73 -20.56
N ASN A 582 -1.75 41.51 -21.41
CA ASN A 582 -3.16 41.87 -21.21
C ASN A 582 -3.42 43.27 -20.59
N SER A 583 -2.88 44.33 -21.19
CA SER A 583 -2.95 45.74 -20.73
C SER A 583 -2.35 46.03 -19.34
N LYS A 584 -1.68 45.07 -18.70
CA LYS A 584 -0.95 45.23 -17.44
C LYS A 584 0.33 46.04 -17.68
N LYS A 585 0.93 46.59 -16.62
CA LYS A 585 2.19 47.34 -16.73
C LYS A 585 3.34 46.38 -17.01
N VAL A 586 4.22 46.76 -17.93
CA VAL A 586 5.41 46.00 -18.32
C VAL A 586 6.61 46.91 -18.11
N TYR A 587 7.25 46.75 -16.96
CA TYR A 587 8.48 47.48 -16.65
C TYR A 587 9.64 46.80 -17.38
N ILE A 588 10.48 47.62 -18.01
CA ILE A 588 11.65 47.18 -18.78
C ILE A 588 12.91 47.92 -18.30
N PRO A 589 14.12 47.38 -18.55
CA PRO A 589 15.36 48.07 -18.22
C PRO A 589 15.45 49.37 -19.01
N LYS A 590 15.81 50.45 -18.34
CA LYS A 590 16.01 51.74 -18.98
C LYS A 590 17.14 51.69 -20.00
N ASP A 591 17.02 52.54 -21.03
CA ASP A 591 17.91 52.62 -22.18
C ASP A 591 17.81 51.37 -23.11
N THR A 592 16.74 50.56 -22.97
CA THR A 592 16.42 49.39 -23.83
C THR A 592 15.12 49.54 -24.63
N GLU A 593 14.46 50.69 -24.55
CA GLU A 593 13.12 50.97 -25.08
C GLU A 593 13.01 50.67 -26.58
N ALA A 594 14.05 51.04 -27.33
CA ALA A 594 14.14 50.82 -28.77
C ALA A 594 14.04 49.33 -29.16
N PHE A 595 14.46 48.39 -28.31
CA PHE A 595 14.36 46.97 -28.61
C PHE A 595 12.90 46.48 -28.58
N TYR A 596 12.06 47.09 -27.74
CA TYR A 596 10.65 46.71 -27.57
C TYR A 596 9.71 47.37 -28.61
N GLY A 597 10.25 48.05 -29.63
CA GLY A 597 9.47 48.63 -30.74
C GLY A 597 8.84 50.00 -30.46
N TYR A 598 9.51 50.84 -29.67
CA TYR A 598 8.99 52.12 -29.17
C TYR A 598 8.94 53.23 -30.24
N GLU A 599 7.95 53.20 -31.15
CA GLU A 599 7.86 54.21 -32.23
C GLU A 599 6.54 55.01 -32.36
N ASN A 600 5.39 54.61 -31.78
CA ASN A 600 4.12 55.40 -31.91
C ASN A 600 3.12 55.26 -30.72
N GLU A 601 2.10 56.12 -30.73
CA GLU A 601 1.29 56.69 -29.61
C GLU A 601 0.69 55.79 -28.50
N GLU A 602 0.77 54.45 -28.55
CA GLU A 602 0.19 53.59 -27.49
C GLU A 602 1.19 53.00 -26.48
N SER A 603 2.51 53.04 -26.75
CA SER A 603 3.56 52.51 -25.85
C SER A 603 3.30 51.09 -25.32
N LYS A 604 2.81 50.17 -26.17
CA LYS A 604 2.50 48.78 -25.79
C LYS A 604 3.51 47.77 -26.35
N PHE A 605 3.83 46.76 -25.55
CA PHE A 605 4.56 45.57 -25.98
C PHE A 605 3.75 44.32 -25.66
N LYS A 606 3.48 43.48 -26.67
CA LYS A 606 2.69 42.22 -26.55
C LYS A 606 1.41 42.41 -25.71
N GLY A 607 0.72 43.53 -25.93
CA GLY A 607 -0.53 43.91 -25.27
C GLY A 607 -0.41 44.63 -23.92
N GLY A 608 0.77 44.68 -23.29
CA GLY A 608 1.00 45.38 -22.01
C GLY A 608 1.59 46.78 -22.17
N LEU A 609 1.36 47.67 -21.20
CA LEU A 609 1.81 49.06 -21.22
C LEU A 609 3.27 49.18 -20.75
N LEU A 610 4.18 49.61 -21.63
CA LEU A 610 5.61 49.75 -21.31
C LEU A 610 5.89 50.87 -20.31
N VAL A 611 6.72 50.59 -19.31
CA VAL A 611 7.20 51.56 -18.31
C VAL A 611 8.74 51.51 -18.25
N PRO A 612 9.44 52.40 -18.98
CA PRO A 612 10.88 52.26 -19.23
C PRO A 612 11.83 52.95 -18.24
N ASN A 613 11.34 53.65 -17.22
CA ASN A 613 12.20 54.49 -16.35
C ASN A 613 12.81 53.74 -15.14
N GLU A 614 13.08 52.44 -15.28
CA GLU A 614 13.55 51.59 -14.19
C GLU A 614 14.90 50.93 -14.54
N TYR A 615 15.82 50.84 -13.58
CA TYR A 615 17.14 50.21 -13.75
C TYR A 615 17.19 48.85 -13.07
N THR A 616 17.87 47.88 -13.67
CA THR A 616 18.06 46.56 -13.07
C THR A 616 19.12 46.60 -11.99
N LEU A 617 18.84 45.96 -10.85
CA LEU A 617 19.87 45.55 -9.90
C LEU A 617 19.95 44.03 -9.88
N GLU A 618 21.15 43.50 -10.03
CA GLU A 618 21.43 42.08 -9.81
C GLU A 618 22.30 41.96 -8.56
N VAL A 619 21.81 41.25 -7.54
CA VAL A 619 22.55 40.98 -6.30
C VAL A 619 22.74 39.47 -6.16
N THR A 620 24.00 39.04 -6.14
CA THR A 620 24.39 37.63 -6.00
C THR A 620 25.25 37.42 -4.75
N ALA A 621 25.29 36.20 -4.24
CA ALA A 621 26.25 35.77 -3.23
C ALA A 621 27.28 34.82 -3.87
N ASP A 622 28.53 34.77 -3.41
CA ASP A 622 29.23 33.49 -3.48
C ASP A 622 28.53 32.47 -2.57
N GLY A 623 28.59 31.17 -2.90
CA GLY A 623 27.75 30.12 -2.30
C GLY A 623 27.92 29.87 -0.79
N ASN A 624 28.67 30.73 -0.11
CA ASN A 624 28.89 30.75 1.32
C ASN A 624 28.01 31.79 2.06
N GLY A 625 26.95 32.29 1.41
CA GLY A 625 25.91 33.11 2.03
C GLY A 625 24.64 33.23 1.17
N LYS A 626 23.67 34.00 1.67
CA LYS A 626 22.39 34.28 1.01
C LYS A 626 22.11 35.79 1.03
N ILE A 627 21.48 36.32 -0.01
CA ILE A 627 21.04 37.73 -0.02
C ILE A 627 19.75 37.86 0.79
N LEU A 628 19.66 38.87 1.66
CA LEU A 628 18.49 39.16 2.49
C LEU A 628 17.55 40.17 1.85
N SER A 629 18.09 41.10 1.06
CA SER A 629 17.29 42.08 0.35
C SER A 629 16.49 41.44 -0.79
N LYS A 630 15.29 41.95 -1.02
CA LYS A 630 14.53 41.62 -2.23
C LYS A 630 15.37 41.96 -3.46
N ASN A 631 15.64 40.95 -4.28
CA ASN A 631 15.93 41.14 -5.69
C ASN A 631 14.61 41.60 -6.37
N ASP A 632 14.28 42.89 -6.24
CA ASP A 632 13.25 43.50 -7.08
C ASP A 632 13.89 43.88 -8.42
N ILE A 633 13.21 43.55 -9.51
CA ILE A 633 13.86 43.34 -10.81
C ILE A 633 14.29 44.64 -11.50
N LEU A 634 13.59 45.73 -11.18
CA LEU A 634 13.67 47.01 -11.85
C LEU A 634 13.28 48.10 -10.85
N TYR A 635 14.14 49.10 -10.71
CA TYR A 635 13.97 50.20 -9.76
C TYR A 635 14.01 51.55 -10.44
N LYS A 636 13.01 52.38 -10.15
CA LYS A 636 12.90 53.73 -10.70
C LYS A 636 14.18 54.52 -10.49
N CYS A 637 14.64 55.19 -11.56
CA CYS A 637 15.79 56.09 -11.53
C CYS A 637 15.81 56.98 -10.26
N LYS A 638 16.92 56.95 -9.50
CA LYS A 638 17.16 57.63 -8.22
C LYS A 638 16.38 57.10 -7.01
N SER A 639 15.93 55.84 -7.05
CA SER A 639 15.47 55.14 -5.84
C SER A 639 16.66 54.75 -4.97
N PHE A 640 16.49 54.85 -3.65
CA PHE A 640 17.45 54.38 -2.65
C PHE A 640 17.23 52.88 -2.39
N ILE A 641 18.25 52.06 -2.64
CA ILE A 641 18.15 50.60 -2.55
C ILE A 641 19.02 50.07 -1.41
N PRO A 642 18.42 49.44 -0.37
CA PRO A 642 19.15 48.75 0.68
C PRO A 642 19.48 47.31 0.24
N ILE A 643 20.76 46.96 0.21
CA ILE A 643 21.22 45.57 0.07
C ILE A 643 21.86 45.07 1.36
N GLU A 644 21.55 43.82 1.72
CA GLU A 644 22.14 43.12 2.85
C GLU A 644 22.27 41.63 2.51
N ALA A 645 23.28 40.95 3.06
CA ALA A 645 23.45 39.52 2.93
C ALA A 645 23.68 38.84 4.29
N ASN A 646 23.37 37.55 4.37
CA ASN A 646 23.63 36.71 5.54
C ASN A 646 24.68 35.66 5.19
N ALA A 647 25.65 35.42 6.06
CA ALA A 647 26.65 34.39 5.84
C ALA A 647 26.08 33.01 6.17
N ASN A 648 26.45 31.99 5.39
CA ASN A 648 26.19 30.60 5.77
C ASN A 648 27.04 30.25 7.00
N GLN A 649 26.60 29.23 7.74
CA GLN A 649 27.28 28.79 8.95
C GLN A 649 28.77 28.50 8.68
N GLY A 650 29.65 29.09 9.49
CA GLY A 650 31.10 28.97 9.31
C GLY A 650 31.75 30.05 8.46
N TYR A 651 30.99 30.99 7.90
CA TYR A 651 31.51 32.12 7.12
C TYR A 651 31.12 33.47 7.73
N LYS A 652 31.73 34.55 7.24
CA LYS A 652 31.32 35.93 7.48
C LYS A 652 31.34 36.74 6.20
N PHE A 653 30.49 37.76 6.13
CA PHE A 653 30.51 38.73 5.04
C PHE A 653 31.87 39.43 4.96
N LEU A 654 32.39 39.61 3.74
CA LEU A 654 33.68 40.25 3.47
C LEU A 654 33.50 41.63 2.82
N ASN A 655 32.77 41.69 1.70
CA ASN A 655 32.50 42.93 0.96
C ASN A 655 31.44 42.71 -0.15
N TRP A 656 30.93 43.83 -0.66
CA TRP A 656 30.24 43.92 -1.94
C TRP A 656 31.25 44.26 -3.04
N THR A 657 31.26 43.51 -4.13
CA THR A 657 31.99 43.84 -5.37
C THR A 657 31.07 44.05 -6.55
N ASN A 658 31.48 44.82 -7.56
CA ASN A 658 30.79 44.87 -8.85
C ASN A 658 31.16 43.69 -9.77
N GLN A 659 30.56 43.64 -10.96
CA GLN A 659 30.85 42.63 -12.00
C GLN A 659 32.33 42.51 -12.44
N HIS A 660 33.17 43.52 -12.18
CA HIS A 660 34.61 43.50 -12.49
C HIS A 660 35.47 43.09 -11.27
N GLY A 661 34.84 42.76 -10.14
CA GLY A 661 35.53 42.42 -8.88
C GLY A 661 36.01 43.63 -8.08
N GLU A 662 35.65 44.86 -8.47
CA GLU A 662 36.01 46.08 -7.73
C GLU A 662 35.15 46.18 -6.47
N ILE A 663 35.76 46.45 -5.31
CA ILE A 663 35.06 46.60 -4.03
C ILE A 663 34.24 47.89 -4.05
N ILE A 664 32.92 47.74 -3.85
CA ILE A 664 31.95 48.85 -3.83
C ILE A 664 31.59 49.26 -2.39
N SER A 665 31.53 48.29 -1.47
CA SER A 665 31.31 48.53 -0.04
C SER A 665 31.89 47.40 0.80
N THR A 666 32.39 47.71 1.99
CA THR A 666 32.76 46.72 3.01
C THR A 666 31.66 46.52 4.06
N ASP A 667 30.61 47.35 4.04
CA ASP A 667 29.50 47.28 4.97
C ASP A 667 28.45 46.29 4.44
N ASN A 668 28.01 45.35 5.29
CA ASN A 668 27.03 44.33 4.90
C ASN A 668 25.71 44.97 4.47
N PHE A 669 25.17 45.87 5.30
CA PHE A 669 24.07 46.74 4.92
C PHE A 669 24.60 47.92 4.10
N TYR A 670 24.28 47.95 2.81
CA TYR A 670 24.71 49.00 1.89
C TYR A 670 23.50 49.67 1.22
N LEU A 671 23.40 51.00 1.35
CA LEU A 671 22.30 51.80 0.82
C LEU A 671 22.82 52.75 -0.26
N PHE A 672 22.31 52.63 -1.49
CA PHE A 672 22.78 53.44 -2.63
C PHE A 672 21.67 53.90 -3.56
N ASN A 673 21.93 54.93 -4.36
CA ASN A 673 21.02 55.39 -5.42
C ASN A 673 21.25 54.63 -6.71
N ILE A 674 20.20 54.07 -7.29
CA ILE A 674 20.30 53.41 -8.60
C ILE A 674 20.08 54.42 -9.75
N GLU A 675 21.17 54.69 -10.48
CA GLU A 675 21.22 55.63 -11.62
C GLU A 675 21.61 54.94 -12.94
N LYS A 676 21.89 53.64 -12.91
CA LYS A 676 22.20 52.77 -14.04
C LYS A 676 21.97 51.31 -13.66
N ASN A 677 21.88 50.44 -14.66
CA ASN A 677 21.90 48.99 -14.44
C ASN A 677 23.17 48.62 -13.66
N THR A 678 23.00 47.88 -12.57
CA THR A 678 24.03 47.67 -11.54
C THR A 678 24.07 46.19 -11.16
N VAL A 679 25.27 45.61 -11.10
CA VAL A 679 25.50 44.22 -10.67
C VAL A 679 26.42 44.25 -9.47
N LEU A 680 26.00 43.62 -8.37
CA LEU A 680 26.72 43.53 -7.10
C LEU A 680 26.77 42.08 -6.62
N LYS A 681 27.88 41.73 -5.98
CA LYS A 681 28.12 40.40 -5.42
C LYS A 681 28.58 40.52 -3.97
N ALA A 682 27.87 39.88 -3.06
CA ALA A 682 28.33 39.63 -1.70
C ALA A 682 29.41 38.54 -1.74
N ASN A 683 30.62 38.89 -1.32
CA ASN A 683 31.67 37.91 -1.10
C ASN A 683 31.77 37.59 0.39
N PHE A 684 32.09 36.33 0.69
CA PHE A 684 32.22 35.82 2.04
C PHE A 684 33.61 35.23 2.26
N ILE A 685 34.05 35.22 3.51
CA ILE A 685 35.30 34.59 3.93
C ILE A 685 35.04 33.62 5.06
N ILE A 686 35.71 32.47 5.04
CA ILE A 686 35.58 31.45 6.08
C ILE A 686 35.99 32.03 7.44
N ASN A 687 35.21 31.70 8.48
CA ASN A 687 35.54 32.10 9.83
C ASN A 687 36.80 31.35 10.29
N LYS A 688 37.69 32.14 10.86
CA LYS A 688 38.94 31.67 11.45
C LYS A 688 38.84 31.77 12.96
N TYR A 689 39.14 30.67 13.62
CA TYR A 689 39.01 30.51 15.06
C TYR A 689 40.37 30.25 15.68
N ASN A 690 40.64 30.94 16.78
CA ASN A 690 41.84 30.67 17.58
C ASN A 690 41.56 29.45 18.45
N THR A 691 42.41 28.44 18.38
CA THR A 691 42.40 27.35 19.36
C THR A 691 43.43 27.65 20.44
N LEU A 692 43.06 27.44 21.70
CA LEU A 692 43.95 27.45 22.84
C LEU A 692 43.92 26.07 23.46
N ILE A 693 45.03 25.33 23.39
CA ILE A 693 45.14 24.03 24.05
C ILE A 693 45.89 24.22 25.38
N SER A 694 45.31 23.76 26.49
CA SER A 694 45.86 23.99 27.82
C SER A 694 45.63 22.81 28.77
N LEU A 695 46.30 22.83 29.93
CA LEU A 695 46.06 21.86 30.99
C LEU A 695 44.87 22.29 31.83
N GLY A 696 43.84 21.45 31.89
CA GLY A 696 42.72 21.59 32.82
C GLY A 696 43.07 21.15 34.25
N SER A 697 44.02 20.21 34.38
CA SER A 697 44.63 19.82 35.66
C SER A 697 46.08 19.38 35.48
N TYR A 698 46.87 19.47 36.55
CA TYR A 698 48.26 18.99 36.55
C TYR A 698 48.29 17.45 36.58
N GLY A 699 49.00 16.82 35.65
CA GLY A 699 49.10 15.36 35.57
C GLY A 699 49.52 14.76 34.22
N GLY A 700 49.84 15.59 33.22
CA GLY A 700 50.36 15.15 31.93
C GLY A 700 50.78 16.33 31.05
N TYR A 701 51.04 16.05 29.78
CA TYR A 701 51.30 17.01 28.71
C TYR A 701 50.48 16.66 27.46
N PHE A 702 50.53 17.48 26.42
CA PHE A 702 49.83 17.27 25.15
C PHE A 702 50.70 17.76 23.98
N THR A 703 50.36 17.37 22.75
CA THR A 703 50.97 17.94 21.53
C THR A 703 50.59 19.41 21.37
N ASP A 704 51.57 20.31 21.37
CA ASP A 704 51.34 21.75 21.22
C ASP A 704 50.94 22.11 19.78
N ILE A 705 49.76 22.72 19.62
CA ILE A 705 49.17 23.07 18.31
C ILE A 705 48.39 24.39 18.38
N ASP A 706 48.88 25.39 19.12
CA ASP A 706 48.33 26.75 19.07
C ASP A 706 48.43 27.32 17.64
N ARG A 707 47.31 27.29 16.92
CA ARG A 707 47.16 27.73 15.53
C ARG A 707 45.79 28.39 15.31
N VAL A 708 45.68 29.03 14.16
CA VAL A 708 44.41 29.54 13.65
C VAL A 708 43.83 28.51 12.68
N TYR A 709 42.67 27.97 13.01
CA TYR A 709 41.96 26.97 12.19
C TYR A 709 40.75 27.59 11.51
N ASN A 710 40.37 27.05 10.35
CA ASN A 710 39.11 27.37 9.72
C ASN A 710 37.95 26.60 10.38
N TYR A 711 36.72 27.04 10.14
CA TYR A 711 35.52 26.28 10.50
C TYR A 711 35.58 24.84 9.94
N ASN A 712 35.20 23.85 10.76
CA ASN A 712 35.23 22.42 10.44
C ASN A 712 36.62 21.79 10.12
N ASP A 713 37.74 22.50 10.28
CA ASP A 713 39.05 21.84 10.21
C ASP A 713 39.15 20.73 11.30
N PRO A 714 39.66 19.53 10.97
CA PRO A 714 39.88 18.47 11.95
C PRO A 714 41.15 18.74 12.78
N LEU A 715 41.00 18.67 14.10
CA LEU A 715 42.07 18.86 15.08
C LEU A 715 42.28 17.57 15.89
N THR A 716 43.41 16.90 15.68
CA THR A 716 43.83 15.78 16.53
C THR A 716 44.42 16.31 17.83
N LEU A 717 43.74 16.03 18.94
CA LEU A 717 44.18 16.29 20.31
C LEU A 717 44.83 15.02 20.86
N GLU A 718 46.08 15.12 21.33
CA GLU A 718 46.82 13.99 21.87
C GLU A 718 47.40 14.33 23.24
N ALA A 719 47.00 13.59 24.28
CA ALA A 719 47.38 13.82 25.67
C ALA A 719 48.18 12.63 26.25
N PHE A 720 49.25 12.95 26.97
CA PHE A 720 50.19 11.99 27.54
C PHE A 720 50.25 12.17 29.06
N PRO A 721 49.72 11.24 29.87
CA PRO A 721 49.80 11.32 31.33
C PRO A 721 51.23 11.16 31.84
N TYR A 722 51.54 11.81 32.97
CA TYR A 722 52.75 11.56 33.75
C TYR A 722 52.55 10.37 34.71
N ASP A 723 53.65 9.80 35.23
CA ASP A 723 53.61 8.69 36.17
C ASP A 723 52.68 8.95 37.38
N ASN A 724 51.84 7.96 37.69
CA ASN A 724 50.79 7.99 38.72
C ASN A 724 49.56 8.86 38.42
N TYR A 725 49.39 9.27 37.16
CA TYR A 725 48.15 9.89 36.66
C TYR A 725 47.57 9.05 35.52
N GLU A 726 46.25 9.02 35.42
CA GLU A 726 45.53 8.56 34.23
C GLU A 726 45.01 9.77 33.45
N PHE A 727 45.01 9.70 32.12
CA PHE A 727 44.21 10.63 31.34
C PHE A 727 42.73 10.42 31.68
N TYR A 728 42.02 11.50 31.96
CA TYR A 728 40.63 11.42 32.41
C TYR A 728 39.65 11.88 31.33
N LYS A 729 39.88 13.08 30.75
CA LYS A 729 39.06 13.60 29.66
C LYS A 729 39.67 14.81 28.96
N TRP A 730 39.23 15.02 27.73
CA TRP A 730 39.27 16.30 27.02
C TRP A 730 37.98 17.07 27.28
N THR A 731 38.08 18.38 27.45
CA THR A 731 36.93 19.29 27.38
C THR A 731 37.12 20.36 26.32
N LEU A 732 36.04 20.80 25.67
CA LEU A 732 35.99 22.02 24.86
C LEU A 732 35.17 23.07 25.60
N ASN A 733 35.75 24.24 25.87
CA ASN A 733 35.10 25.38 26.53
C ASN A 733 34.41 25.04 27.89
N GLY A 734 34.85 23.95 28.54
CA GLY A 734 34.30 23.44 29.81
C GLY A 734 33.51 22.11 29.67
N ASP A 735 32.93 21.84 28.50
CA ASP A 735 32.12 20.65 28.25
C ASP A 735 32.96 19.43 27.87
N SER A 736 32.57 18.25 28.38
CA SER A 736 33.31 17.00 28.18
C SER A 736 33.14 16.47 26.75
N ILE A 737 34.23 16.36 25.97
CA ILE A 737 34.17 15.92 24.55
C ILE A 737 34.72 14.52 24.31
N SER A 738 35.65 14.03 25.13
CA SER A 738 36.23 12.69 24.99
C SER A 738 36.84 12.22 26.30
N ASN A 739 36.78 10.92 26.57
CA ASN A 739 37.56 10.26 27.64
C ASN A 739 38.79 9.52 27.08
N GLU A 740 38.96 9.49 25.75
CA GLU A 740 40.12 8.92 25.08
C GLU A 740 41.26 9.94 24.99
N ALA A 741 42.49 9.48 25.24
CA ALA A 741 43.69 10.32 25.25
C ALA A 741 44.03 10.91 23.87
N VAL A 742 43.69 10.18 22.80
CA VAL A 742 43.72 10.63 21.41
C VAL A 742 42.29 10.90 20.96
N HIS A 743 42.01 12.11 20.47
CA HIS A 743 40.67 12.49 20.02
C HIS A 743 40.74 13.46 18.83
N VAL A 744 39.96 13.21 17.77
CA VAL A 744 39.80 14.15 16.67
C VAL A 744 38.57 15.02 16.95
N ALA A 745 38.81 16.29 17.30
CA ALA A 745 37.78 17.29 17.48
C ALA A 745 37.60 18.12 16.19
N THR A 746 36.40 18.64 15.95
CA THR A 746 36.11 19.59 14.86
C THR A 746 35.87 20.99 15.39
N ILE A 747 36.47 21.98 14.72
CA ILE A 747 36.39 23.39 15.11
C ILE A 747 35.00 23.96 14.84
N SER A 748 34.31 24.39 15.90
CA SER A 748 32.93 24.89 15.87
C SER A 748 32.76 26.23 16.60
N GLY A 749 31.53 26.77 16.62
CA GLY A 749 31.21 28.20 16.47
C GLY A 749 31.53 29.22 17.57
N ASN A 750 32.53 29.02 18.43
CA ASN A 750 32.98 30.05 19.38
C ASN A 750 34.22 30.80 18.85
N THR A 751 34.35 32.11 19.13
CA THR A 751 35.49 32.95 18.68
C THR A 751 36.85 32.49 19.20
N VAL A 752 36.87 31.72 20.29
CA VAL A 752 38.01 30.97 20.80
C VAL A 752 37.53 29.57 21.16
N ASN A 753 38.28 28.54 20.76
CA ASN A 753 38.03 27.15 21.16
C ASN A 753 39.11 26.71 22.16
N GLU A 754 38.74 26.64 23.43
CA GLU A 754 39.64 26.24 24.51
C GLU A 754 39.54 24.73 24.75
N PHE A 755 40.56 23.99 24.35
CA PHE A 755 40.68 22.56 24.61
C PHE A 755 41.51 22.32 25.87
N LYS A 756 40.97 21.55 26.82
CA LYS A 756 41.65 21.23 28.08
C LYS A 756 41.79 19.74 28.31
N ALA A 757 43.04 19.30 28.48
CA ALA A 757 43.35 17.95 28.95
C ALA A 757 43.22 17.90 30.48
N TYR A 758 42.40 16.98 30.98
CA TYR A 758 42.29 16.68 32.39
C TYR A 758 42.89 15.31 32.70
N PHE A 759 43.71 15.30 33.74
CA PHE A 759 44.38 14.13 34.28
C PHE A 759 43.90 13.90 35.71
N LYS A 760 43.75 12.62 36.09
CA LYS A 760 43.29 12.21 37.41
C LYS A 760 44.42 11.50 38.13
N LYS A 761 44.78 12.01 39.31
CA LYS A 761 45.80 11.41 40.17
C LYS A 761 45.28 10.12 40.78
N LEU A 762 46.07 9.05 40.72
CA LEU A 762 45.75 7.81 41.42
C LEU A 762 45.80 8.06 42.95
N LYS A 763 44.77 7.61 43.68
CA LYS A 763 44.51 8.07 45.07
C LYS A 763 45.56 7.60 46.07
N THR A 764 46.13 8.56 46.81
CA THR A 764 46.64 8.44 48.19
C THR A 764 46.19 9.66 49.01
N GLU A 765 46.18 9.56 50.35
CA GLU A 765 45.25 10.29 51.23
C GLU A 765 45.56 11.79 51.58
N THR A 766 44.60 12.44 52.25
CA THR A 766 44.33 13.89 52.51
C THR A 766 44.83 14.44 53.89
N PRO A 767 44.54 15.69 54.40
CA PRO A 767 44.01 16.97 53.83
C PRO A 767 44.92 18.25 54.01
N PRO A 768 44.86 19.20 55.01
CA PRO A 768 43.80 20.15 55.45
C PRO A 768 44.14 21.68 55.73
N VAL A 769 43.31 22.65 55.25
CA VAL A 769 42.55 23.72 56.03
C VAL A 769 43.31 24.98 56.64
N PRO A 770 42.70 26.14 57.06
CA PRO A 770 41.69 27.11 56.50
C PRO A 770 42.19 28.62 56.37
N PRO A 771 41.76 29.69 57.14
CA PRO A 771 40.49 30.49 57.18
C PRO A 771 40.60 32.05 56.95
N ILE A 772 39.47 32.82 56.81
CA ILE A 772 39.07 34.06 57.57
C ILE A 772 37.86 34.87 56.95
N PRO A 773 36.98 35.57 57.72
CA PRO A 773 35.69 36.22 57.29
C PRO A 773 35.65 37.77 57.59
N PRO A 774 34.54 38.53 57.87
CA PRO A 774 33.07 38.40 57.67
C PRO A 774 32.37 39.68 57.06
N LEU A 775 31.01 39.76 57.03
CA LEU A 775 30.18 40.97 56.75
C LEU A 775 28.82 40.92 57.51
N PRO A 776 28.25 42.04 58.04
CA PRO A 776 26.96 42.08 58.77
C PRO A 776 25.87 42.94 58.02
N PRO A 777 24.68 43.29 58.57
CA PRO A 777 23.45 42.53 58.31
C PRO A 777 22.20 43.34 57.85
N GLU A 778 21.18 42.58 57.40
CA GLU A 778 19.72 42.86 57.39
C GLU A 778 19.13 44.22 56.97
N SER A 779 18.18 44.16 56.02
CA SER A 779 16.78 44.58 56.29
C SER A 779 15.80 43.80 55.39
N ASN A 780 14.51 43.82 55.74
CA ASN A 780 13.51 42.85 55.28
C ASN A 780 12.14 43.53 55.06
N LEU A 781 11.29 42.94 54.21
CA LEU A 781 9.84 43.20 54.03
C LEU A 781 9.39 44.57 53.45
N ASP A 782 8.58 44.52 52.38
CA ASP A 782 7.14 44.81 52.54
C ASP A 782 6.29 44.05 51.50
N VAL A 783 5.04 43.73 51.85
CA VAL A 783 4.13 42.85 51.10
C VAL A 783 2.85 43.59 50.75
N ASN A 784 2.81 44.25 49.58
CA ASN A 784 1.53 44.67 48.96
C ASN A 784 1.52 44.92 47.44
N ASN A 785 2.63 44.72 46.71
CA ASN A 785 2.66 44.81 45.25
C ASN A 785 3.09 43.48 44.63
N LYS A 786 2.13 42.70 44.11
CA LYS A 786 2.45 41.54 43.26
C LYS A 786 2.94 42.04 41.90
N ILE A 787 4.13 41.59 41.51
CA ILE A 787 4.69 41.77 40.16
C ILE A 787 4.02 40.77 39.21
N SER A 788 3.64 41.21 38.01
CA SER A 788 3.09 40.36 36.96
C SER A 788 3.62 40.72 35.57
N VAL A 789 3.72 39.70 34.71
CA VAL A 789 4.22 39.79 33.34
C VAL A 789 3.27 38.99 32.44
N GLY A 790 2.86 39.57 31.30
CA GLY A 790 2.04 38.91 30.29
C GLY A 790 2.31 39.46 28.89
N TYR A 791 1.97 38.70 27.85
CA TYR A 791 2.22 39.08 26.46
C TYR A 791 0.99 38.83 25.60
N ALA A 792 0.55 39.84 24.84
CA ALA A 792 -0.56 39.74 23.91
C ALA A 792 -0.44 40.83 22.82
N GLY A 793 -0.74 40.49 21.56
CA GLY A 793 -0.78 41.47 20.47
C GLY A 793 0.53 42.25 20.28
N GLU A 794 1.67 41.55 20.27
CA GLU A 794 3.03 42.10 20.19
C GLU A 794 3.50 42.96 21.39
N ASN A 795 2.63 43.18 22.38
CA ASN A 795 2.94 43.96 23.57
C ASN A 795 3.25 43.07 24.80
N LEU A 796 4.33 43.43 25.49
CA LEU A 796 4.69 42.91 26.81
C LEU A 796 4.17 43.85 27.90
N TYR A 797 3.29 43.33 28.75
CA TYR A 797 2.66 44.02 29.87
C TYR A 797 3.47 43.78 31.15
N LEU A 798 3.90 44.85 31.82
CA LEU A 798 4.80 44.80 32.98
C LEU A 798 4.19 45.59 34.15
N THR A 799 3.71 44.89 35.19
CA THR A 799 3.07 45.54 36.35
C THR A 799 4.04 45.58 37.55
N ASN A 800 4.15 46.75 38.19
CA ASN A 800 5.02 46.99 39.36
C ASN A 800 6.52 46.77 39.10
N LEU A 801 7.01 47.09 37.89
CA LEU A 801 8.42 46.95 37.46
C LEU A 801 9.03 48.26 36.95
N ASP A 802 8.59 49.40 37.49
CA ASP A 802 9.08 50.72 37.10
C ASP A 802 10.53 50.96 37.56
N ASN A 803 11.34 51.56 36.70
CA ASN A 803 12.79 51.79 36.86
C ASN A 803 13.69 50.55 36.90
N TYR A 804 13.16 49.33 36.73
CA TYR A 804 13.98 48.11 36.62
C TYR A 804 14.68 48.03 35.26
N VAL A 805 15.89 47.45 35.24
CA VAL A 805 16.54 46.98 34.01
C VAL A 805 16.04 45.57 33.74
N ILE A 806 15.41 45.38 32.58
CA ILE A 806 14.78 44.14 32.14
C ILE A 806 15.67 43.47 31.11
N THR A 807 15.88 42.16 31.25
CA THR A 807 16.50 41.28 30.24
C THR A 807 15.60 40.08 30.01
N VAL A 808 15.19 39.87 28.75
CA VAL A 808 14.38 38.72 28.33
C VAL A 808 15.28 37.74 27.61
N HIS A 809 15.22 36.47 28.03
CA HIS A 809 15.98 35.36 27.47
C HIS A 809 15.02 34.28 26.95
N SER A 810 15.42 33.51 25.94
CA SER A 810 14.80 32.24 25.60
C SER A 810 15.09 31.18 26.68
N LEU A 811 14.37 30.05 26.63
CA LEU A 811 14.49 28.98 27.62
C LEU A 811 15.90 28.33 27.69
N ASP A 812 16.69 28.46 26.62
CA ASP A 812 18.10 28.03 26.53
C ASP A 812 19.11 29.04 27.12
N GLY A 813 18.65 30.21 27.57
CA GLY A 813 19.47 31.26 28.16
C GLY A 813 19.95 32.35 27.19
N THR A 814 19.66 32.27 25.89
CA THR A 814 20.05 33.30 24.92
C THR A 814 19.35 34.64 25.21
N LEU A 815 20.11 35.74 25.34
CA LEU A 815 19.56 37.07 25.59
C LEU A 815 18.87 37.61 24.34
N ILE A 816 17.54 37.75 24.38
CA ILE A 816 16.71 38.22 23.26
C ILE A 816 16.65 39.75 23.23
N THR A 817 16.45 40.40 24.39
CA THR A 817 16.43 41.87 24.47
C THR A 817 16.74 42.38 25.89
N LYS A 818 17.24 43.62 25.96
CA LYS A 818 17.57 44.33 27.20
C LYS A 818 17.16 45.79 27.12
N PHE A 819 16.41 46.27 28.11
CA PHE A 819 15.96 47.67 28.19
C PHE A 819 15.78 48.12 29.65
N LYS A 820 15.69 49.43 29.89
CA LYS A 820 15.26 49.97 31.18
C LYS A 820 13.76 50.31 31.09
N ASN A 821 12.98 49.80 32.03
CA ASN A 821 11.53 49.97 32.02
C ASN A 821 11.11 51.27 32.70
N ASN A 822 10.47 52.16 31.94
CA ASN A 822 9.94 53.45 32.40
C ASN A 822 8.44 53.61 32.08
N GLU A 823 7.80 52.55 31.55
CA GLU A 823 6.46 52.53 30.97
C GLU A 823 5.76 51.20 31.39
N ALA A 824 4.42 51.17 31.47
CA ALA A 824 3.68 49.99 31.94
C ALA A 824 3.47 48.90 30.87
N GLU A 825 3.66 49.25 29.59
CA GLU A 825 3.48 48.40 28.42
C GLU A 825 4.63 48.65 27.45
N LYS A 826 5.19 47.59 26.85
CA LYS A 826 6.31 47.68 25.92
C LYS A 826 6.11 46.78 24.70
N HIS A 827 6.09 47.38 23.51
CA HIS A 827 6.09 46.62 22.25
C HIS A 827 7.44 45.92 22.06
N ILE A 828 7.42 44.59 21.87
CA ILE A 828 8.61 43.74 21.72
C ILE A 828 8.25 42.57 20.81
N ASN A 829 8.84 42.51 19.61
CA ASN A 829 8.64 41.38 18.71
C ASN A 829 9.34 40.11 19.25
N LEU A 830 8.55 39.12 19.64
CA LEU A 830 8.98 37.79 20.06
C LEU A 830 8.26 36.73 19.22
N SER A 831 8.99 35.69 18.79
CA SER A 831 8.38 34.51 18.14
C SER A 831 7.63 33.64 19.14
N SER A 832 6.69 32.81 18.67
CA SER A 832 5.97 31.83 19.49
C SER A 832 6.95 30.93 20.26
N GLY A 833 6.86 30.91 21.59
CA GLY A 833 7.88 30.28 22.42
C GLY A 833 7.75 30.57 23.92
N ILE A 834 8.71 30.04 24.69
CA ILE A 834 8.77 30.18 26.14
C ILE A 834 10.00 31.02 26.52
N TYR A 835 9.78 32.08 27.28
CA TYR A 835 10.80 33.06 27.63
C TYR A 835 10.92 33.25 29.14
N ILE A 836 12.12 33.60 29.59
CA ILE A 836 12.46 33.94 30.97
C ILE A 836 12.80 35.44 31.01
N LEU A 837 12.09 36.20 31.84
CA LEU A 837 12.34 37.61 32.09
C LEU A 837 13.05 37.76 33.44
N HIS A 838 14.23 38.38 33.43
CA HIS A 838 14.91 38.86 34.63
C HIS A 838 14.76 40.38 34.74
N ALA A 839 14.43 40.87 35.92
CA ALA A 839 14.30 42.29 36.23
C ALA A 839 15.22 42.64 37.41
N VAL A 840 16.04 43.68 37.26
CA VAL A 840 17.04 44.08 38.25
C VAL A 840 16.96 45.58 38.51
N SER A 841 16.80 45.98 39.77
CA SER A 841 16.97 47.36 40.25
C SER A 841 18.21 47.46 41.15
N SER A 842 18.45 48.64 41.75
CA SER A 842 19.53 48.86 42.71
C SER A 842 19.36 48.06 44.02
N GLU A 843 18.12 47.67 44.35
CA GLU A 843 17.78 47.09 45.65
C GLU A 843 17.14 45.69 45.54
N ASN A 844 16.57 45.32 44.38
CA ASN A 844 15.80 44.09 44.22
C ASN A 844 16.07 43.37 42.89
N ARG A 845 15.84 42.05 42.87
CA ARG A 845 15.87 41.21 41.67
C ARG A 845 14.63 40.33 41.60
N PHE A 846 14.04 40.23 40.41
CA PHE A 846 12.88 39.40 40.12
C PHE A 846 13.15 38.55 38.87
N THR A 847 12.53 37.37 38.78
CA THR A 847 12.65 36.48 37.62
C THR A 847 11.36 35.70 37.44
N THR A 848 10.83 35.65 36.22
CA THR A 848 9.60 34.91 35.90
C THR A 848 9.65 34.36 34.48
N LYS A 849 8.78 33.39 34.19
CA LYS A 849 8.65 32.73 32.88
C LYS A 849 7.27 33.02 32.29
N PHE A 850 7.21 33.38 31.02
CA PHE A 850 5.98 33.63 30.27
C PHE A 850 6.01 32.94 28.91
N ILE A 851 4.85 32.87 28.24
CA ILE A 851 4.66 32.15 26.98
C ILE A 851 4.09 33.10 25.95
N VAL A 852 4.69 33.12 24.76
CA VAL A 852 4.17 33.74 23.55
C VAL A 852 3.54 32.63 22.72
N ARG A 853 2.26 32.78 22.35
CA ARG A 853 1.50 31.82 21.55
C ARG A 853 1.44 32.24 20.10
#